data_AF-A0A1Y3NJ87-F1
#
_entry.id   AF-A0A1Y3NJ87-F1
#
_cell.length_a   1.000
_cell.length_b   1.000
_cell.length_c   1.000
_cell.angle_alpha   90.00
_cell.angle_beta   90.00
_cell.angle_gamma   90.00
#
_symmetry.space_group_name_H-M   'P 1'
#
loop_
_entity.id
_entity.type
_entity.pdbx_description
1 polymer ?
#
loop_
_entity_poly.entity_id
_entity_poly.type
_entity_poly.pdbx_seq_one_letter_code
_entity_poly.pdbx_strand_id
1 'polypeptide(L)'
;MNNYKFLFFITFTLFLINNTFGKSIKNTSSNDDKVSKKNSDQDQHYLIFVNNTFGEINIFEKPKNLKRKELEPYEFAFSLMDEIHELIVENIDTYKEPEKLEEMEKESKLQKRSDEEKPLTSYDNSAFVYPISSIGNSLVLTAFLSKSLVNKIKKFDGVEDVVPDVKAKISSDYNENDILRETNWNELSVQPDANLHLALLSQGMYHKELVDKFDYNYYYPSSAGEDIDIIILDSSFNFDYEEFQNYSNRYVDKNDKFVELPHALKCGNLTYDHGQYVSDMAGGYKHGSAKKANIYGISLPTYESEDEGIYFESRDIFEGLDYILKYMIRPHKTVINLSFGSLLDENKYWERRTYTEYENIINEIVKKGAIVVVSVGNEGKDVNFNYVDINNKNKKTVPCILENTVCVGGIDSRQRSDIEKNYIKANESNYGKNVDIYAPYYITASIFDGKYAHNIESRGTSFASPLTAGVIATIMSENSNTEYDKDSILVHLRKDAIPFYLNDELQYIVNNGKHIVYSSNDKYNGCGISAGNKSCDSCQSNSCNLLKSKLYDCNSINAEFVYDIDYNNNNNSDYACYIQVPDDKKNYPFTIPHYNVDTCFDKIEELVYKNDYFDSDEYYQKECERKSGILFNDGKGDYICLSYYTFDNAGGKFCLLAGPSAYSQNIKKIYCVNDLYTSINVCNQTFNNDKSDKNECYQKIVEMNNSSKKIFDLIQMNNN
;
A
#
# COMPACT_ATOMS: atom_id res chain seq x y z
N MET A 1 13.55 48.37 6.58
CA MET A 1 12.78 48.77 7.78
C MET A 1 11.31 48.47 7.45
N ASN A 2 10.83 47.25 7.73
CA ASN A 2 10.21 46.75 8.98
C ASN A 2 8.91 47.50 9.33
N ASN A 3 7.79 46.90 9.77
CA ASN A 3 7.39 45.51 10.02
C ASN A 3 5.87 45.49 10.38
N TYR A 4 5.20 44.37 10.07
CA TYR A 4 4.15 43.63 10.81
C TYR A 4 3.30 44.30 11.93
N LYS A 5 1.99 44.02 11.97
CA LYS A 5 1.39 42.93 12.80
C LYS A 5 -0.15 42.86 12.74
N PHE A 6 -0.62 41.63 12.55
CA PHE A 6 -1.92 41.06 12.88
C PHE A 6 -2.33 41.31 14.35
N LEU A 7 -3.62 41.52 14.63
CA LEU A 7 -4.26 41.04 15.86
C LEU A 7 -5.75 40.74 15.61
N PHE A 8 -6.09 39.46 15.81
CA PHE A 8 -7.41 38.87 15.72
C PHE A 8 -8.31 39.33 16.88
N PHE A 9 -9.55 39.72 16.58
CA PHE A 9 -10.62 39.94 17.56
C PHE A 9 -11.24 38.59 17.94
N ILE A 10 -11.19 38.22 19.23
CA ILE A 10 -12.10 37.22 19.81
C ILE A 10 -12.96 37.96 20.83
N THR A 11 -14.23 38.16 20.47
CA THR A 11 -15.25 38.74 21.32
C THR A 11 -15.85 37.68 22.25
N PHE A 12 -15.84 38.03 23.54
CA PHE A 12 -16.62 37.47 24.63
C PHE A 12 -18.12 37.48 24.30
N THR A 13 -18.79 36.32 24.36
CA THR A 13 -20.23 36.25 24.69
C THR A 13 -20.56 34.92 25.36
N LEU A 14 -20.62 34.97 26.69
CA LEU A 14 -21.32 34.02 27.55
C LEU A 14 -22.79 33.93 27.12
N PHE A 15 -23.28 32.73 26.83
CA PHE A 15 -24.71 32.45 26.77
C PHE A 15 -25.05 31.30 27.73
N LEU A 16 -25.98 31.60 28.62
CA LEU A 16 -26.58 30.76 29.64
C LEU A 16 -27.26 29.54 29.01
N ILE A 17 -26.96 28.32 29.48
CA ILE A 17 -27.87 27.19 29.36
C ILE A 17 -28.30 26.78 30.77
N ASN A 18 -29.51 27.19 31.08
CA ASN A 18 -30.29 26.74 32.23
C ASN A 18 -30.68 25.26 32.04
N ASN A 19 -30.60 24.53 33.16
CA ASN A 19 -31.26 23.27 33.43
C ASN A 19 -32.56 23.04 32.65
N THR A 20 -32.55 22.15 31.66
CA THR A 20 -33.72 21.35 31.21
C THR A 20 -33.26 20.12 30.41
N PHE A 21 -32.46 19.24 31.01
CA PHE A 21 -32.32 17.85 30.53
C PHE A 21 -32.99 16.91 31.54
N GLY A 22 -34.33 16.96 31.51
CA GLY A 22 -35.18 16.03 32.26
C GLY A 22 -36.38 15.69 31.40
N LYS A 23 -36.40 14.46 30.89
CA LYS A 23 -37.48 13.81 30.10
C LYS A 23 -37.62 14.26 28.65
N SER A 24 -36.96 13.53 27.75
CA SER A 24 -37.58 12.97 26.54
C SER A 24 -36.49 12.36 25.65
N ILE A 25 -36.20 11.07 25.80
CA ILE A 25 -35.92 10.14 24.69
C ILE A 25 -36.36 8.77 25.21
N LYS A 26 -37.53 8.32 24.77
CA LYS A 26 -37.93 6.90 24.78
C LYS A 26 -37.73 6.39 23.36
N ASN A 27 -36.92 5.34 23.24
CA ASN A 27 -36.94 4.29 22.23
C ASN A 27 -36.88 4.67 20.75
N THR A 28 -35.67 4.57 20.19
CA THR A 28 -35.35 3.65 19.08
C THR A 28 -33.89 3.24 19.20
N SER A 29 -33.63 2.21 20.01
CA SER A 29 -32.35 1.50 20.05
C SER A 29 -32.44 0.37 19.03
N SER A 30 -31.79 0.52 17.88
CA SER A 30 -31.29 -0.61 17.11
C SER A 30 -29.95 -1.00 17.74
N ASN A 31 -29.91 -2.21 18.28
CA ASN A 31 -28.72 -2.86 18.79
C ASN A 31 -27.67 -2.96 17.68
N ASP A 32 -26.47 -2.44 17.91
CA ASP A 32 -25.21 -3.15 17.62
C ASP A 32 -23.92 -2.42 18.07
N ASP A 33 -24.00 -1.35 18.86
CA ASP A 33 -22.84 -0.85 19.62
C ASP A 33 -22.75 -1.54 20.99
N LYS A 34 -22.34 -2.81 20.99
CA LYS A 34 -21.71 -3.37 22.20
C LYS A 34 -20.35 -2.70 22.36
N VAL A 35 -20.35 -1.56 23.06
CA VAL A 35 -19.16 -1.01 23.73
C VAL A 35 -18.51 -2.19 24.44
N SER A 36 -17.34 -2.61 23.95
CA SER A 36 -16.57 -3.67 24.59
C SER A 36 -16.30 -3.23 26.03
N LYS A 37 -16.80 -4.00 27.00
CA LYS A 37 -16.39 -3.84 28.40
C LYS A 37 -14.90 -4.17 28.46
N LYS A 38 -14.04 -3.15 28.30
CA LYS A 38 -12.60 -3.28 28.53
C LYS A 38 -12.35 -3.74 29.96
N ASN A 39 -11.44 -4.70 30.11
CA ASN A 39 -11.10 -5.37 31.36
C ASN A 39 -10.76 -4.38 32.49
N SER A 40 -11.47 -4.50 33.61
CA SER A 40 -11.34 -3.64 34.80
C SER A 40 -10.07 -3.85 35.63
N ASP A 41 -9.01 -4.42 35.06
CA ASP A 41 -7.88 -5.01 35.79
C ASP A 41 -6.50 -4.41 35.41
N GLN A 42 -6.44 -3.25 34.75
CA GLN A 42 -5.16 -2.63 34.35
C GLN A 42 -4.75 -1.46 35.26
N ASP A 43 -3.46 -1.37 35.56
CA ASP A 43 -2.84 -0.20 36.18
C ASP A 43 -2.83 0.94 35.15
N GLN A 44 -3.34 2.10 35.55
CA GLN A 44 -3.57 3.23 34.65
C GLN A 44 -3.75 4.53 35.45
N HIS A 45 -3.90 5.64 34.74
CA HIS A 45 -4.35 6.89 35.36
C HIS A 45 -5.81 6.81 35.77
N TYR A 46 -6.10 7.33 36.96
CA TYR A 46 -7.44 7.49 37.50
C TYR A 46 -7.68 8.96 37.82
N LEU A 47 -8.90 9.43 37.57
CA LEU A 47 -9.39 10.71 38.03
C LEU A 47 -9.97 10.53 39.43
N ILE A 48 -9.51 11.37 40.37
CA ILE A 48 -9.95 11.40 41.76
C ILE A 48 -10.76 12.68 41.93
N PHE A 49 -12.07 12.53 42.14
CA PHE A 49 -12.98 13.63 42.39
C PHE A 49 -13.03 13.91 43.89
N VAL A 50 -12.72 15.14 44.27
CA VAL A 50 -12.63 15.59 45.66
C VAL A 50 -13.61 16.73 45.88
N ASN A 51 -14.42 16.62 46.93
CA ASN A 51 -15.29 17.69 47.39
C ASN A 51 -14.47 18.73 48.14
N ASN A 52 -14.11 19.80 47.44
CA ASN A 52 -13.42 20.92 48.02
C ASN A 52 -14.42 21.84 48.75
N THR A 53 -14.45 21.73 50.08
CA THR A 53 -15.32 22.54 50.95
C THR A 53 -14.93 24.02 51.03
N PHE A 54 -13.78 24.41 50.48
CA PHE A 54 -13.27 25.78 50.49
C PHE A 54 -13.63 26.59 49.24
N GLY A 55 -14.25 25.97 48.24
CA GLY A 55 -14.58 26.61 46.96
C GLY A 55 -13.38 26.72 46.02
N GLU A 56 -13.55 27.51 44.95
CA GLU A 56 -12.59 27.54 43.84
C GLU A 56 -11.22 28.11 44.26
N ILE A 57 -10.15 27.34 44.02
CA ILE A 57 -8.77 27.73 44.31
C ILE A 57 -7.90 27.63 43.07
N ASN A 58 -6.96 28.57 42.89
CA ASN A 58 -5.91 28.43 41.89
C ASN A 58 -4.85 27.46 42.39
N ILE A 59 -5.06 26.16 42.16
CA ILE A 59 -4.20 25.08 42.66
C ILE A 59 -2.84 24.98 41.95
N PHE A 60 -2.68 25.65 40.81
CA PHE A 60 -1.47 25.60 39.97
C PHE A 60 -0.40 26.63 40.34
N GLU A 61 -0.77 27.65 41.12
CA GLU A 61 0.17 28.66 41.60
C GLU A 61 0.03 28.83 43.11
N LYS A 62 1.04 28.40 43.87
CA LYS A 62 1.10 28.70 45.31
C LYS A 62 1.54 30.16 45.50
N PRO A 63 0.69 31.06 46.02
CA PRO A 63 1.05 32.47 46.15
C PRO A 63 2.14 32.64 47.22
N LYS A 64 3.15 33.46 46.93
CA LYS A 64 4.35 33.62 47.78
C LYS A 64 4.10 34.28 49.14
N ASN A 65 2.96 34.96 49.33
CA ASN A 65 2.60 35.68 50.56
C ASN A 65 1.10 35.53 50.87
N LEU A 66 0.72 34.51 51.63
CA LEU A 66 -0.65 34.31 52.12
C LEU A 66 -0.73 34.45 53.63
N LYS A 67 -1.85 34.98 54.13
CA LYS A 67 -2.17 34.93 55.57
C LYS A 67 -2.55 33.49 55.94
N ARG A 68 -2.34 33.10 57.21
CA ARG A 68 -2.59 31.72 57.70
C ARG A 68 -3.96 31.13 57.28
N LYS A 69 -5.02 31.94 57.25
CA LYS A 69 -6.37 31.51 56.85
C LYS A 69 -6.55 31.29 55.33
N GLU A 70 -5.68 31.87 54.52
CA GLU A 70 -5.70 31.73 53.06
C GLU A 70 -4.87 30.52 52.59
N LEU A 71 -4.13 29.88 53.51
CA LEU A 71 -3.36 28.65 53.26
C LEU A 71 -4.20 27.37 53.41
N GLU A 72 -5.24 27.39 54.24
CA GLU A 72 -6.06 26.21 54.58
C GLU A 72 -6.58 25.45 53.33
N PRO A 73 -7.05 26.10 52.25
CA PRO A 73 -7.50 25.40 51.05
C PRO A 73 -6.37 24.70 50.29
N TYR A 74 -5.17 25.30 50.28
CA TYR A 74 -3.98 24.71 49.66
C TYR A 74 -3.44 23.55 50.49
N GLU A 75 -3.43 23.68 51.83
CA GLU A 75 -3.03 22.62 52.75
C GLU A 75 -3.94 21.39 52.60
N PHE A 76 -5.26 21.59 52.45
CA PHE A 76 -6.20 20.51 52.18
C PHE A 76 -5.83 19.71 50.92
N ALA A 77 -5.64 20.40 49.79
CA ALA A 77 -5.34 19.75 48.52
C ALA A 77 -3.95 19.09 48.49
N PHE A 78 -2.93 19.76 49.04
CA PHE A 78 -1.57 19.23 49.09
C PHE A 78 -1.44 18.05 50.06
N SER A 79 -2.04 18.12 51.24
CA SER A 79 -2.04 17.00 52.21
C SER A 79 -2.66 15.74 51.60
N LEU A 80 -3.78 15.89 50.89
CA LEU A 80 -4.42 14.75 50.24
C LEU A 80 -3.54 14.13 49.13
N MET A 81 -2.85 14.95 48.33
CA MET A 81 -1.92 14.45 47.32
C MET A 81 -0.69 13.77 47.93
N ASP A 82 -0.16 14.31 49.03
CA ASP A 82 0.93 13.69 49.80
C ASP A 82 0.48 12.32 50.37
N GLU A 83 -0.72 12.22 50.94
CA GLU A 83 -1.28 10.95 51.44
C GLU A 83 -1.46 9.90 50.33
N ILE A 84 -1.93 10.32 49.14
CA ILE A 84 -2.06 9.42 47.99
C ILE A 84 -0.67 8.99 47.49
N HIS A 85 0.30 9.90 47.46
CA HIS A 85 1.68 9.60 47.08
C HIS A 85 2.30 8.56 48.01
N GLU A 86 2.22 8.77 49.33
CA GLU A 86 2.72 7.82 50.33
C GLU A 86 2.08 6.44 50.15
N LEU A 87 0.76 6.38 49.93
CA LEU A 87 0.06 5.13 49.70
C LEU A 87 0.56 4.40 48.43
N ILE A 88 0.88 5.13 47.36
CA ILE A 88 1.45 4.53 46.14
C ILE A 88 2.84 3.97 46.43
N VAL A 89 3.71 4.76 47.07
CA VAL A 89 5.10 4.36 47.40
C VAL A 89 5.13 3.12 48.31
N GLU A 90 4.24 3.04 49.30
CA GLU A 90 4.15 1.90 50.21
C GLU A 90 3.63 0.61 49.53
N ASN A 91 3.07 0.70 48.32
CA ASN A 91 2.40 -0.42 47.64
C ASN A 91 2.89 -0.58 46.19
N ILE A 92 4.12 -0.16 45.87
CA ILE A 92 4.73 -0.28 44.52
C ILE A 92 4.73 -1.74 44.04
N ASP A 93 4.95 -2.68 44.94
CA ASP A 93 4.94 -4.12 44.68
C ASP A 93 3.56 -4.68 44.25
N THR A 94 2.49 -3.90 44.43
CA THR A 94 1.13 -4.29 44.01
C THR A 94 0.83 -3.97 42.54
N TYR A 95 1.70 -3.25 41.85
CA TYR A 95 1.56 -2.92 40.43
C TYR A 95 2.05 -4.09 39.56
N LYS A 96 1.41 -4.28 38.42
CA LYS A 96 1.78 -5.27 37.41
C LYS A 96 3.10 -4.96 36.73
N GLU A 97 3.41 -3.67 36.55
CA GLU A 97 4.63 -3.18 35.93
C GLU A 97 5.27 -2.08 36.81
N PRO A 98 5.96 -2.44 37.90
CA PRO A 98 6.59 -1.47 38.81
C PRO A 98 7.63 -0.57 38.13
N GLU A 99 8.28 -1.05 37.07
CA GLU A 99 9.29 -0.30 36.30
C GLU A 99 8.72 1.02 35.72
N LYS A 100 7.42 1.09 35.41
CA LYS A 100 6.76 2.32 34.96
C LYS A 100 6.79 3.42 36.01
N LEU A 101 6.64 3.07 37.30
CA LEU A 101 6.73 4.03 38.39
C LEU A 101 8.17 4.56 38.55
N GLU A 102 9.17 3.70 38.37
CA GLU A 102 10.58 4.10 38.41
C GLU A 102 10.92 5.08 37.27
N GLU A 103 10.39 4.84 36.06
CA GLU A 103 10.53 5.73 34.92
C GLU A 103 9.90 7.11 35.19
N MET A 104 8.67 7.15 35.70
CA MET A 104 7.97 8.39 36.06
C MET A 104 8.76 9.22 37.09
N GLU A 105 9.34 8.58 38.12
CA GLU A 105 10.20 9.29 39.07
C GLU A 105 11.46 9.85 38.43
N LYS A 106 12.10 9.07 37.55
CA LYS A 106 13.33 9.47 36.87
C LYS A 106 13.07 10.68 35.98
N GLU A 107 11.98 10.68 35.22
CA GLU A 107 11.54 11.81 34.41
C GLU A 107 11.25 13.06 35.25
N SER A 108 10.52 12.92 36.36
CA SER A 108 10.25 14.03 37.28
C SER A 108 11.54 14.63 37.87
N LYS A 109 12.54 13.80 38.21
CA LYS A 109 13.86 14.25 38.69
C LYS A 109 14.67 14.96 37.60
N LEU A 110 14.51 14.58 36.34
CA LEU A 110 15.16 15.23 35.20
C LEU A 110 14.53 16.61 34.90
N GLN A 111 13.20 16.70 34.93
CA GLN A 111 12.46 17.97 34.76
C GLN A 111 12.79 18.99 35.86
N LYS A 112 13.14 18.54 37.07
CA LYS A 112 13.62 19.43 38.15
C LYS A 112 15.03 20.01 37.91
N ARG A 113 15.80 19.47 36.95
CA ARG A 113 17.19 19.87 36.65
C ARG A 113 17.33 20.74 35.39
N SER A 114 16.36 20.76 34.48
CA SER A 114 16.37 21.68 33.34
C SER A 114 15.86 23.05 33.77
N ASP A 115 16.49 24.13 33.30
CA ASP A 115 16.01 25.52 33.47
C ASP A 115 14.75 25.82 32.60
N GLU A 116 14.00 24.78 32.20
CA GLU A 116 12.79 24.90 31.37
C GLU A 116 11.54 25.14 32.24
N GLU A 117 10.54 25.84 31.68
CA GLU A 117 9.26 26.11 32.35
C GLU A 117 8.58 24.80 32.74
N LYS A 118 8.53 24.50 34.04
CA LYS A 118 7.78 23.35 34.57
C LYS A 118 6.31 23.40 34.12
N PRO A 119 5.68 22.27 33.79
CA PRO A 119 4.24 22.22 33.55
C PRO A 119 3.49 22.84 34.73
N LEU A 120 2.51 23.71 34.45
CA LEU A 120 1.64 24.34 35.47
C LEU A 120 0.94 23.31 36.38
N THR A 121 0.76 22.09 35.88
CA THR A 121 0.12 20.97 36.59
C THR A 121 1.09 20.15 37.44
N SER A 122 2.40 20.43 37.40
CA SER A 122 3.39 19.65 38.15
C SER A 122 3.25 19.87 39.67
N TYR A 123 3.28 18.77 40.42
CA TYR A 123 3.31 18.80 41.88
C TYR A 123 4.70 18.38 42.38
N ASP A 124 5.39 19.29 43.07
CA ASP A 124 6.80 19.08 43.41
C ASP A 124 7.07 17.86 44.31
N ASN A 125 6.07 17.38 45.07
CA ASN A 125 6.24 16.28 46.01
C ASN A 125 5.94 14.89 45.41
N SER A 126 5.37 14.78 44.21
CA SER A 126 4.99 13.48 43.64
C SER A 126 5.15 13.44 42.13
N ALA A 127 5.70 12.33 41.61
CA ALA A 127 5.68 12.01 40.19
C ALA A 127 4.38 11.28 39.77
N PHE A 128 3.60 10.81 40.75
CA PHE A 128 2.49 9.89 40.51
C PHE A 128 1.12 10.55 40.63
N VAL A 129 1.05 11.72 41.29
CA VAL A 129 -0.20 12.41 41.64
C VAL A 129 -0.06 13.89 41.32
N TYR A 130 -1.06 14.47 40.65
CA TYR A 130 -1.06 15.89 40.31
C TYR A 130 -2.48 16.47 40.18
N PRO A 131 -2.66 17.78 40.39
CA PRO A 131 -3.96 18.43 40.20
C PRO A 131 -4.29 18.62 38.71
N ILE A 132 -5.56 18.48 38.35
CA ILE A 132 -6.09 18.67 36.99
C ILE A 132 -6.99 19.89 36.90
N SER A 133 -7.88 20.10 37.87
CA SER A 133 -8.77 21.24 37.89
C SER A 133 -9.30 21.50 39.30
N SER A 134 -9.65 22.76 39.57
CA SER A 134 -10.42 23.15 40.75
C SER A 134 -11.47 24.14 40.28
N ILE A 135 -12.73 23.71 40.21
CA ILE A 135 -13.86 24.53 39.72
C ILE A 135 -14.99 24.46 40.77
N GLY A 136 -15.34 25.60 41.35
CA GLY A 136 -16.29 25.63 42.46
C GLY A 136 -15.84 24.70 43.60
N ASN A 137 -16.70 23.77 44.00
CA ASN A 137 -16.38 22.78 45.03
C ASN A 137 -15.79 21.48 44.49
N SER A 138 -15.53 21.36 43.18
CA SER A 138 -14.94 20.15 42.60
C SER A 138 -13.45 20.36 42.38
N LEU A 139 -12.63 19.62 43.13
CA LEU A 139 -11.21 19.46 42.89
C LEU A 139 -11.01 18.10 42.20
N VAL A 140 -10.35 18.11 41.04
CA VAL A 140 -10.01 16.89 40.31
C VAL A 140 -8.50 16.70 40.37
N LEU A 141 -8.08 15.57 40.91
CA LEU A 141 -6.71 15.10 40.89
C LEU A 141 -6.60 13.94 39.92
N THR A 142 -5.39 13.65 39.45
CA THR A 142 -5.10 12.38 38.77
C THR A 142 -3.96 11.65 39.45
N ALA A 143 -4.04 10.33 39.44
CA ALA A 143 -2.99 9.46 39.96
C ALA A 143 -2.83 8.19 39.13
N PHE A 144 -1.61 7.69 38.97
CA PHE A 144 -1.36 6.38 38.37
C PHE A 144 -1.54 5.29 39.44
N LEU A 145 -2.63 4.52 39.37
CA LEU A 145 -3.06 3.61 40.44
C LEU A 145 -3.19 2.16 39.97
N SER A 146 -2.88 1.24 40.88
CA SER A 146 -3.34 -0.14 40.78
C SER A 146 -4.78 -0.27 41.25
N LYS A 147 -5.52 -1.26 40.75
CA LYS A 147 -6.93 -1.51 41.12
C LYS A 147 -7.12 -1.64 42.64
N SER A 148 -6.11 -2.18 43.34
CA SER A 148 -6.16 -2.38 44.79
C SER A 148 -6.18 -1.06 45.56
N LEU A 149 -5.46 -0.05 45.06
CA LEU A 149 -5.35 1.27 45.69
C LEU A 149 -6.56 2.14 45.44
N VAL A 150 -7.25 1.98 44.31
CA VAL A 150 -8.50 2.68 43.99
C VAL A 150 -9.52 2.55 45.13
N ASN A 151 -9.71 1.34 45.66
CA ASN A 151 -10.66 1.09 46.76
C ASN A 151 -10.21 1.66 48.11
N LYS A 152 -8.89 1.87 48.31
CA LYS A 152 -8.36 2.50 49.52
C LYS A 152 -8.56 4.01 49.45
N ILE A 153 -8.23 4.63 48.30
CA ILE A 153 -8.32 6.08 48.09
C ILE A 153 -9.78 6.57 48.10
N LYS A 154 -10.73 5.77 47.59
CA LYS A 154 -12.17 6.07 47.70
C LYS A 154 -12.68 6.26 49.14
N LYS A 155 -11.91 5.84 50.15
CA LYS A 155 -12.26 5.96 51.58
C LYS A 155 -11.60 7.18 52.25
N PHE A 156 -10.76 7.92 51.54
CA PHE A 156 -10.13 9.12 52.09
C PHE A 156 -11.17 10.22 52.28
N ASP A 157 -11.01 10.99 53.36
CA ASP A 157 -11.95 12.07 53.68
C ASP A 157 -11.94 13.12 52.56
N GLY A 158 -13.13 13.48 52.09
CA GLY A 158 -13.31 14.44 50.99
C GLY A 158 -13.21 13.85 49.58
N VAL A 159 -12.79 12.60 49.39
CA VAL A 159 -12.85 11.92 48.09
C VAL A 159 -14.28 11.46 47.79
N GLU A 160 -14.87 11.97 46.72
CA GLU A 160 -16.23 11.62 46.27
C GLU A 160 -16.23 10.35 45.41
N ASP A 161 -15.30 10.27 44.45
CA ASP A 161 -15.15 9.09 43.60
C ASP A 161 -13.73 8.97 43.03
N VAL A 162 -13.38 7.76 42.61
CA VAL A 162 -12.15 7.46 41.86
C VAL A 162 -12.55 6.63 40.64
N VAL A 163 -12.35 7.18 39.46
CA VAL A 163 -12.77 6.58 38.19
C VAL A 163 -11.57 6.44 37.25
N PRO A 164 -11.51 5.38 36.44
CA PRO A 164 -10.44 5.23 35.46
C PRO A 164 -10.49 6.40 34.47
N ASP A 165 -9.32 6.91 34.10
CA ASP A 165 -9.21 7.92 33.05
C ASP A 165 -9.71 7.34 31.73
N VAL A 166 -10.61 8.07 31.07
CA VAL A 166 -11.24 7.62 29.83
C VAL A 166 -10.59 8.35 28.67
N LYS A 167 -9.90 7.60 27.82
CA LYS A 167 -9.32 8.14 26.59
C LYS A 167 -10.43 8.60 25.66
N ALA A 168 -10.47 9.87 25.32
CA ALA A 168 -11.27 10.37 24.20
C ALA A 168 -10.66 9.84 22.89
N LYS A 169 -11.46 9.14 22.08
CA LYS A 169 -11.03 8.73 20.74
C LYS A 169 -11.19 9.94 19.82
N ILE A 170 -10.09 10.40 19.22
CA ILE A 170 -10.16 11.35 18.11
C ILE A 170 -10.86 10.61 16.96
N SER A 171 -11.88 11.22 16.36
CA SER A 171 -12.51 10.64 15.16
C SER A 171 -11.47 10.60 14.04
N SER A 172 -11.08 9.41 13.61
CA SER A 172 -10.30 9.22 12.39
C SER A 172 -11.20 9.33 11.18
N ASP A 173 -10.73 9.99 10.12
CA ASP A 173 -11.46 10.09 8.84
C ASP A 173 -11.45 8.77 8.02
N TYR A 174 -11.01 7.67 8.64
CA TYR A 174 -10.93 6.33 8.08
C TYR A 174 -11.44 5.27 9.06
N ASN A 175 -11.81 4.10 8.51
CA ASN A 175 -12.25 2.93 9.27
C ASN A 175 -11.21 1.82 9.22
N GLU A 176 -10.49 1.64 10.33
CA GLU A 176 -9.48 0.60 10.51
C GLU A 176 -9.99 -0.83 10.22
N ASN A 177 -11.22 -1.16 10.64
CA ASN A 177 -11.76 -2.51 10.43
C ASN A 177 -12.03 -2.82 8.96
N ASP A 178 -12.40 -1.80 8.17
CA ASP A 178 -12.62 -1.98 6.74
C ASP A 178 -11.29 -2.19 6.01
N ILE A 179 -10.25 -1.42 6.39
CA ILE A 179 -8.90 -1.58 5.85
C ILE A 179 -8.37 -2.98 6.16
N LEU A 180 -8.39 -3.43 7.42
CA LEU A 180 -7.90 -4.75 7.80
C LEU A 180 -8.66 -5.89 7.10
N ARG A 181 -9.95 -5.71 6.82
CA ARG A 181 -10.75 -6.70 6.08
C ARG A 181 -10.40 -6.74 4.59
N GLU A 182 -10.15 -5.59 3.97
CA GLU A 182 -9.74 -5.50 2.57
C GLU A 182 -8.34 -6.11 2.37
N THR A 183 -7.39 -5.68 3.20
CA THR A 183 -5.97 -6.01 3.01
C THR A 183 -5.59 -7.36 3.58
N ASN A 184 -6.35 -7.88 4.55
CA ASN A 184 -5.98 -9.04 5.38
C ASN A 184 -4.66 -8.86 6.14
N TRP A 185 -4.23 -7.62 6.40
CA TRP A 185 -3.10 -7.37 7.28
C TRP A 185 -3.41 -7.78 8.72
N ASN A 186 -2.39 -8.25 9.43
CA ASN A 186 -2.48 -8.62 10.84
C ASN A 186 -2.73 -7.38 11.71
N GLU A 187 -2.10 -6.25 11.39
CA GLU A 187 -2.21 -4.98 12.13
C GLU A 187 -1.98 -3.78 11.21
N LEU A 188 -2.77 -2.72 11.39
CA LEU A 188 -2.70 -1.49 10.59
C LEU A 188 -1.78 -0.44 11.24
N SER A 189 -0.86 0.10 10.46
CA SER A 189 -0.14 1.33 10.80
C SER A 189 -0.52 2.45 9.83
N VAL A 190 -0.55 3.68 10.35
CA VAL A 190 -0.93 4.88 9.59
C VAL A 190 0.08 5.99 9.82
N GLN A 191 0.65 6.52 8.74
CA GLN A 191 1.40 7.77 8.77
C GLN A 191 0.46 8.89 8.29
N PRO A 192 0.05 9.81 9.19
CA PRO A 192 -0.76 10.95 8.80
C PRO A 192 0.05 11.97 7.98
N ASP A 193 -0.63 12.68 7.08
CA ASP A 193 -0.05 13.76 6.26
C ASP A 193 1.26 13.34 5.56
N ALA A 194 1.24 12.15 4.95
CA ALA A 194 2.37 11.63 4.20
C ALA A 194 2.55 12.37 2.86
N ASN A 195 3.74 12.24 2.28
CA ASN A 195 3.99 12.75 0.95
C ASN A 195 3.11 12.05 -0.07
N LEU A 196 2.74 12.77 -1.15
CA LEU A 196 1.82 12.28 -2.16
C LEU A 196 2.25 10.93 -2.74
N HIS A 197 3.56 10.71 -2.93
CA HIS A 197 4.08 9.44 -3.44
C HIS A 197 3.72 8.25 -2.53
N LEU A 198 3.79 8.38 -1.20
CA LEU A 198 3.38 7.32 -0.28
C LEU A 198 1.86 7.16 -0.24
N ALA A 199 1.11 8.26 -0.18
CA ALA A 199 -0.36 8.20 -0.18
C ALA A 199 -0.89 7.40 -1.39
N LEU A 200 -0.35 7.65 -2.59
CA LEU A 200 -0.71 6.93 -3.82
C LEU A 200 -0.44 5.43 -3.78
N LEU A 201 0.53 4.95 -2.98
CA LEU A 201 0.80 3.52 -2.81
C LEU A 201 -0.24 2.79 -1.95
N SER A 202 -1.11 3.52 -1.24
CA SER A 202 -2.06 2.97 -0.26
C SER A 202 -3.48 3.55 -0.41
N GLN A 203 -3.80 4.04 -1.60
CA GLN A 203 -5.12 4.56 -1.95
C GLN A 203 -5.50 3.98 -3.31
N GLY A 204 -6.78 3.66 -3.50
CA GLY A 204 -7.33 3.42 -4.83
C GLY A 204 -7.38 4.70 -5.67
N MET A 205 -7.90 4.60 -6.90
CA MET A 205 -8.06 5.77 -7.75
C MET A 205 -9.01 6.79 -7.11
N TYR A 206 -8.47 7.96 -6.81
CA TYR A 206 -9.25 9.11 -6.36
C TYR A 206 -10.10 9.69 -7.49
N HIS A 207 -11.37 9.95 -7.19
CA HIS A 207 -12.28 10.70 -8.04
C HIS A 207 -12.89 11.86 -7.26
N LYS A 208 -12.68 13.09 -7.73
CA LYS A 208 -13.17 14.30 -7.05
C LYS A 208 -14.69 14.38 -6.97
N GLU A 209 -15.38 13.67 -7.86
CA GLU A 209 -16.83 13.58 -7.89
C GLU A 209 -17.38 12.69 -6.78
N LEU A 210 -16.55 11.84 -6.18
CA LEU A 210 -16.90 10.89 -5.12
C LEU A 210 -16.38 11.26 -3.75
N VAL A 211 -15.19 11.85 -3.71
CA VAL A 211 -14.44 12.13 -2.49
C VAL A 211 -14.09 13.62 -2.51
N ASP A 212 -14.55 14.38 -1.52
CA ASP A 212 -14.43 15.86 -1.51
C ASP A 212 -12.98 16.32 -1.38
N LYS A 213 -12.23 15.68 -0.47
CA LYS A 213 -10.80 15.93 -0.27
C LYS A 213 -10.00 14.64 -0.27
N PHE A 214 -8.91 14.63 -1.05
CA PHE A 214 -7.97 13.52 -1.04
C PHE A 214 -7.37 13.31 0.36
N ASP A 215 -7.16 12.05 0.70
CA ASP A 215 -6.55 11.60 1.94
C ASP A 215 -5.04 11.35 1.71
N TYR A 216 -4.21 12.15 2.38
CA TYR A 216 -2.75 12.09 2.29
C TYR A 216 -2.13 11.09 3.29
N ASN A 217 -2.93 10.34 4.03
CA ASN A 217 -2.39 9.31 4.91
C ASN A 217 -1.75 8.16 4.09
N TYR A 218 -0.63 7.63 4.60
CA TYR A 218 -0.07 6.37 4.13
C TYR A 218 -0.48 5.25 5.08
N TYR A 219 -1.26 4.29 4.56
CA TYR A 219 -1.71 3.10 5.28
C TYR A 219 -0.83 1.92 4.90
N TYR A 220 -0.32 1.17 5.86
CA TYR A 220 0.60 0.07 5.58
C TYR A 220 0.48 -1.02 6.67
N PRO A 221 0.86 -2.27 6.38
CA PRO A 221 0.89 -3.31 7.40
C PRO A 221 1.94 -2.95 8.45
N SER A 222 1.65 -3.18 9.73
CA SER A 222 2.55 -2.81 10.82
C SER A 222 3.88 -3.57 10.83
N SER A 223 3.96 -4.70 10.12
CA SER A 223 5.21 -5.39 9.81
C SER A 223 6.18 -4.51 9.01
N ALA A 224 5.68 -3.67 8.09
CA ALA A 224 6.41 -2.60 7.41
C ALA A 224 7.79 -2.99 6.84
N GLY A 225 7.98 -4.24 6.41
CA GLY A 225 9.25 -4.76 5.89
C GLY A 225 10.18 -5.39 6.93
N GLU A 226 9.74 -5.56 8.17
CA GLU A 226 10.52 -6.19 9.25
C GLU A 226 11.08 -7.55 8.82
N ASP A 227 12.34 -7.81 9.19
CA ASP A 227 13.13 -9.01 8.81
C ASP A 227 13.39 -9.17 7.29
N ILE A 228 13.10 -8.17 6.44
CA ILE A 228 13.48 -8.19 5.02
C ILE A 228 14.69 -7.28 4.79
N ASP A 229 15.66 -7.77 4.02
CA ASP A 229 16.80 -6.98 3.57
C ASP A 229 16.49 -6.32 2.23
N ILE A 230 16.64 -5.00 2.17
CA ILE A 230 16.69 -4.24 0.92
C ILE A 230 18.13 -3.80 0.69
N ILE A 231 18.76 -4.41 -0.31
CA ILE A 231 20.13 -4.09 -0.72
C ILE A 231 20.07 -3.12 -1.90
N ILE A 232 20.76 -1.99 -1.76
CA ILE A 232 20.78 -0.92 -2.75
C ILE A 232 22.20 -0.79 -3.26
N LEU A 233 22.39 -1.07 -4.54
CA LEU A 233 23.62 -0.77 -5.26
C LEU A 233 23.45 0.59 -5.91
N ASP A 234 24.19 1.61 -5.47
CA ASP A 234 24.09 2.98 -5.98
C ASP A 234 25.37 3.76 -5.63
N SER A 235 25.34 5.09 -5.75
CA SER A 235 26.42 6.04 -5.52
C SER A 235 26.86 6.12 -4.05
N SER A 236 26.40 7.12 -3.28
CA SER A 236 26.81 7.33 -1.89
C SER A 236 25.64 7.22 -0.92
N PHE A 237 25.94 6.77 0.30
CA PHE A 237 24.93 6.54 1.33
C PHE A 237 25.32 7.23 2.62
N ASN A 238 24.31 7.78 3.27
CA ASN A 238 24.40 8.32 4.61
C ASN A 238 23.16 7.89 5.36
N PHE A 239 23.33 7.28 6.52
CA PHE A 239 22.26 6.80 7.38
C PHE A 239 22.30 7.47 8.75
N ASP A 240 23.12 8.53 8.91
CA ASP A 240 23.33 9.27 10.16
C ASP A 240 22.36 10.45 10.29
N TYR A 241 21.06 10.20 10.07
CA TYR A 241 20.00 11.20 10.19
C TYR A 241 18.63 10.56 10.42
N GLU A 242 17.63 11.40 10.70
CA GLU A 242 16.31 10.99 11.22
C GLU A 242 15.56 9.92 10.43
N GLU A 243 15.68 9.89 9.09
CA GLU A 243 15.06 8.84 8.26
C GLU A 243 15.53 7.45 8.65
N PHE A 244 16.74 7.36 9.20
CA PHE A 244 17.37 6.12 9.60
C PHE A 244 17.84 6.22 11.06
N GLN A 245 17.07 6.72 12.02
CA GLN A 245 17.52 6.66 13.43
C GLN A 245 17.15 5.36 14.14
N ASN A 246 16.14 4.63 13.66
CA ASN A 246 15.53 3.51 14.39
C ASN A 246 15.94 2.10 13.91
N TYR A 247 16.86 1.96 12.96
CA TYR A 247 17.23 0.64 12.40
C TYR A 247 18.52 0.11 13.02
N SER A 248 18.51 -1.17 13.42
CA SER A 248 19.57 -1.84 14.18
C SER A 248 20.72 -2.42 13.35
N ASN A 249 20.54 -2.65 12.03
CA ASN A 249 21.53 -3.31 11.17
C ASN A 249 21.76 -2.50 9.90
N ARG A 250 22.95 -1.92 9.74
CA ARG A 250 23.35 -1.20 8.53
C ARG A 250 24.77 -1.53 8.18
N TYR A 251 24.95 -1.95 6.94
CA TYR A 251 26.24 -2.32 6.41
C TYR A 251 26.48 -1.56 5.13
N VAL A 252 27.74 -1.23 4.98
CA VAL A 252 28.23 -0.21 4.10
C VAL A 252 29.62 -0.65 3.68
N ASP A 253 29.90 -0.59 2.39
CA ASP A 253 31.21 -0.90 1.81
C ASP A 253 31.80 0.34 1.10
N LYS A 254 33.14 0.49 1.12
CA LYS A 254 33.91 1.66 0.63
C LYS A 254 34.92 1.30 -0.47
N ASN A 255 34.96 2.16 -1.49
CA ASN A 255 35.91 2.28 -2.61
C ASN A 255 37.37 1.77 -2.45
N ASP A 256 37.87 1.29 -3.60
CA ASP A 256 39.14 0.62 -3.98
C ASP A 256 39.24 -0.89 -3.67
N LYS A 257 38.52 -1.39 -2.66
CA LYS A 257 38.27 -2.83 -2.41
C LYS A 257 37.00 -2.97 -1.55
N PHE A 258 36.14 -3.94 -1.86
CA PHE A 258 35.01 -4.29 -1.00
C PHE A 258 35.51 -4.72 0.39
N VAL A 259 35.39 -3.83 1.38
CA VAL A 259 35.71 -3.98 2.80
C VAL A 259 34.43 -3.77 3.60
N GLU A 260 34.01 -4.83 4.29
CA GLU A 260 32.92 -4.76 5.26
C GLU A 260 33.23 -3.72 6.34
N LEU A 261 32.34 -2.74 6.52
CA LEU A 261 32.39 -1.79 7.62
C LEU A 261 31.22 -2.05 8.58
N PRO A 262 31.40 -2.90 9.61
CA PRO A 262 30.37 -3.14 10.61
C PRO A 262 29.94 -1.81 11.25
N HIS A 263 28.64 -1.51 11.20
CA HIS A 263 28.04 -0.32 11.82
C HIS A 263 28.48 1.04 11.23
N ALA A 264 29.05 1.08 10.01
CA ALA A 264 29.30 2.36 9.35
C ALA A 264 27.99 2.99 8.90
N LEU A 265 27.74 4.22 9.36
CA LEU A 265 26.56 4.99 8.98
C LEU A 265 26.73 5.73 7.64
N LYS A 266 27.91 5.69 6.99
CA LYS A 266 28.21 6.48 5.77
C LYS A 266 29.18 5.75 4.83
N CYS A 267 28.96 5.84 3.51
CA CYS A 267 29.92 5.46 2.46
C CYS A 267 29.81 6.27 1.18
N GLY A 268 30.76 6.02 0.29
CA GLY A 268 31.00 6.78 -0.92
C GLY A 268 31.76 8.07 -0.62
N ASN A 269 31.96 8.87 -1.66
CA ASN A 269 32.57 10.20 -1.54
C ASN A 269 31.58 11.27 -1.02
N LEU A 270 30.30 10.91 -0.81
CA LEU A 270 29.18 11.79 -0.45
C LEU A 270 29.01 13.01 -1.37
N THR A 271 29.63 12.98 -2.55
CA THR A 271 29.60 14.08 -3.52
C THR A 271 28.39 13.96 -4.44
N TYR A 272 27.98 12.73 -4.74
CA TYR A 272 26.75 12.43 -5.45
C TYR A 272 25.82 11.61 -4.54
N ASP A 273 24.72 12.22 -4.14
CA ASP A 273 23.82 11.82 -3.06
C ASP A 273 22.64 10.95 -3.53
N HIS A 274 22.63 10.51 -4.79
CA HIS A 274 21.54 9.71 -5.36
C HIS A 274 21.21 8.46 -4.53
N GLY A 275 22.21 7.78 -3.97
CA GLY A 275 22.01 6.62 -3.09
C GLY A 275 21.24 6.95 -1.81
N GLN A 276 21.38 8.18 -1.28
CA GLN A 276 20.58 8.66 -0.14
C GLN A 276 19.10 8.73 -0.53
N TYR A 277 18.76 9.37 -1.65
CA TYR A 277 17.37 9.42 -2.14
C TYR A 277 16.79 8.02 -2.34
N VAL A 278 17.53 7.13 -3.00
CA VAL A 278 17.08 5.76 -3.29
C VAL A 278 16.82 4.98 -2.00
N SER A 279 17.72 5.10 -1.01
CA SER A 279 17.55 4.46 0.29
C SER A 279 16.40 5.02 1.12
N ASP A 280 16.18 6.34 1.05
CA ASP A 280 15.06 7.00 1.73
C ASP A 280 13.72 6.51 1.16
N MET A 281 13.61 6.40 -0.18
CA MET A 281 12.39 5.88 -0.82
C MET A 281 12.12 4.40 -0.50
N ALA A 282 13.16 3.58 -0.38
CA ALA A 282 12.98 2.17 -0.05
C ALA A 282 12.48 1.97 1.39
N GLY A 283 13.12 2.62 2.36
CA GLY A 283 12.84 2.36 3.76
C GLY A 283 13.22 3.48 4.72
N GLY A 284 13.23 4.74 4.29
CA GLY A 284 13.26 5.87 5.21
C GLY A 284 12.01 5.93 6.09
N TYR A 285 12.18 6.34 7.34
CA TYR A 285 11.12 6.38 8.34
C TYR A 285 9.94 7.27 7.96
N LYS A 286 10.16 8.43 7.32
CA LYS A 286 9.10 9.35 6.88
C LYS A 286 8.76 9.17 5.41
N HIS A 287 9.74 8.99 4.53
CA HIS A 287 9.49 9.01 3.07
C HIS A 287 9.50 7.66 2.39
N GLY A 288 9.94 6.60 3.08
CA GLY A 288 10.03 5.25 2.53
C GLY A 288 8.76 4.41 2.69
N SER A 289 8.61 3.43 1.80
CA SER A 289 7.50 2.47 1.82
C SER A 289 7.69 1.33 2.83
N ALA A 290 8.92 0.85 3.07
CA ALA A 290 9.21 -0.21 4.05
C ALA A 290 9.96 0.31 5.30
N LYS A 291 9.22 0.93 6.22
CA LYS A 291 9.75 1.64 7.39
C LYS A 291 10.43 0.77 8.46
N LYS A 292 10.43 -0.55 8.33
CA LYS A 292 11.10 -1.48 9.24
C LYS A 292 12.04 -2.46 8.52
N ALA A 293 12.22 -2.31 7.20
CA ALA A 293 13.18 -3.13 6.46
C ALA A 293 14.61 -2.81 6.85
N ASN A 294 15.49 -3.82 6.77
CA ASN A 294 16.92 -3.62 6.89
C ASN A 294 17.45 -3.02 5.58
N ILE A 295 18.07 -1.83 5.64
CA ILE A 295 18.60 -1.17 4.45
C ILE A 295 20.13 -1.32 4.39
N TYR A 296 20.63 -1.84 3.27
CA TYR A 296 22.06 -2.03 2.99
C TYR A 296 22.45 -1.20 1.78
N GLY A 297 23.51 -0.40 1.90
CA GLY A 297 24.02 0.44 0.81
C GLY A 297 25.38 -0.06 0.32
N ILE A 298 25.48 -0.41 -0.96
CA ILE A 298 26.73 -0.75 -1.63
C ILE A 298 27.10 0.38 -2.56
N SER A 299 28.16 1.10 -2.18
CA SER A 299 28.61 2.31 -2.88
C SER A 299 29.44 1.95 -4.11
N LEU A 300 29.05 2.49 -5.26
CA LEU A 300 29.78 2.42 -6.50
C LEU A 300 30.54 3.74 -6.76
N PRO A 301 31.77 3.67 -7.30
CA PRO A 301 32.45 4.84 -7.84
C PRO A 301 31.62 5.48 -8.96
N THR A 302 31.41 6.80 -8.85
CA THR A 302 30.75 7.60 -9.88
C THR A 302 31.79 8.32 -10.74
N TYR A 303 31.56 8.33 -12.05
CA TYR A 303 32.37 9.04 -13.03
C TYR A 303 31.52 10.11 -13.71
N GLU A 304 32.15 11.12 -14.29
CA GLU A 304 31.46 12.22 -14.98
C GLU A 304 32.03 12.41 -16.38
N SER A 305 31.17 12.59 -17.37
CA SER A 305 31.55 12.99 -18.73
C SER A 305 30.58 14.04 -19.29
N GLU A 306 31.04 14.82 -20.26
CA GLU A 306 30.21 15.87 -20.89
C GLU A 306 29.00 15.29 -21.64
N ASP A 307 29.13 14.09 -22.21
CA ASP A 307 28.10 13.46 -23.05
C ASP A 307 27.11 12.57 -22.25
N GLU A 308 27.55 11.94 -21.16
CA GLU A 308 26.76 10.95 -20.40
C GLU A 308 26.35 11.45 -19.00
N GLY A 309 26.86 12.61 -18.57
CA GLY A 309 26.65 13.11 -17.21
C GLY A 309 27.37 12.22 -16.18
N ILE A 310 26.69 11.94 -15.06
CA ILE A 310 27.21 11.06 -14.00
C ILE A 310 26.81 9.62 -14.30
N TYR A 311 27.77 8.70 -14.29
CA TYR A 311 27.57 7.29 -14.62
C TYR A 311 28.42 6.35 -13.75
N PHE A 312 28.08 5.05 -13.81
CA PHE A 312 28.85 3.96 -13.22
C PHE A 312 29.56 3.16 -14.31
N GLU A 313 30.77 2.66 -14.05
CA GLU A 313 31.43 1.73 -14.97
C GLU A 313 30.92 0.30 -14.77
N SER A 314 30.74 -0.45 -15.87
CA SER A 314 30.27 -1.85 -15.82
C SER A 314 31.14 -2.78 -14.97
N ARG A 315 32.46 -2.55 -14.89
CA ARG A 315 33.35 -3.29 -13.99
C ARG A 315 32.89 -3.16 -12.55
N ASP A 316 32.67 -1.93 -12.09
CA ASP A 316 32.36 -1.65 -10.70
C ASP A 316 30.95 -2.18 -10.35
N ILE A 317 30.01 -2.11 -11.30
CA ILE A 317 28.68 -2.73 -11.17
C ILE A 317 28.81 -4.26 -10.99
N PHE A 318 29.59 -4.94 -11.82
CA PHE A 318 29.76 -6.40 -11.72
C PHE A 318 30.48 -6.83 -10.44
N GLU A 319 31.48 -6.07 -9.99
CA GLU A 319 32.12 -6.34 -8.70
C GLU A 319 31.13 -6.19 -7.54
N GLY A 320 30.26 -5.16 -7.57
CA GLY A 320 29.20 -4.98 -6.58
C GLY A 320 28.15 -6.10 -6.57
N LEU A 321 27.67 -6.50 -7.76
CA LEU A 321 26.72 -7.61 -7.89
C LEU A 321 27.34 -8.96 -7.45
N ASP A 322 28.62 -9.20 -7.74
CA ASP A 322 29.34 -10.41 -7.31
C ASP A 322 29.52 -10.43 -5.79
N TYR A 323 29.77 -9.28 -5.17
CA TYR A 323 29.81 -9.14 -3.72
C TYR A 323 28.46 -9.49 -3.08
N ILE A 324 27.35 -8.94 -3.59
CA ILE A 324 25.99 -9.27 -3.14
C ILE A 324 25.76 -10.78 -3.23
N LEU A 325 26.03 -11.35 -4.41
CA LEU A 325 25.84 -12.77 -4.69
C LEU A 325 26.59 -13.66 -3.70
N LYS A 326 27.83 -13.30 -3.33
CA LYS A 326 28.67 -14.12 -2.46
C LYS A 326 28.32 -13.99 -0.98
N TYR A 327 27.95 -12.81 -0.52
CA TYR A 327 27.98 -12.50 0.92
C TYR A 327 26.69 -11.99 1.53
N MET A 328 25.74 -11.48 0.75
CA MET A 328 24.63 -10.68 1.32
C MET A 328 23.24 -11.30 1.16
N ILE A 329 23.06 -12.29 0.28
CA ILE A 329 21.72 -12.85 0.02
C ILE A 329 21.28 -13.76 1.17
N ARG A 330 20.18 -13.39 1.83
CA ARG A 330 19.35 -14.27 2.64
C ARG A 330 18.22 -14.82 1.76
N PRO A 331 18.19 -16.13 1.47
CA PRO A 331 17.17 -16.71 0.59
C PRO A 331 15.74 -16.34 1.01
N HIS A 332 14.95 -15.86 0.05
CA HIS A 332 13.55 -15.41 0.22
C HIS A 332 13.34 -14.30 1.25
N LYS A 333 14.41 -13.59 1.62
CA LYS A 333 14.42 -12.48 2.58
C LYS A 333 15.21 -11.27 2.07
N THR A 334 15.59 -11.27 0.79
CA THR A 334 16.42 -10.22 0.18
C THR A 334 15.77 -9.67 -1.09
N VAL A 335 15.65 -8.34 -1.14
CA VAL A 335 15.26 -7.55 -2.31
C VAL A 335 16.46 -6.68 -2.70
N ILE A 336 16.89 -6.74 -3.95
CA ILE A 336 18.01 -5.94 -4.48
C ILE A 336 17.42 -4.88 -5.40
N ASN A 337 17.73 -3.60 -5.14
CA ASN A 337 17.30 -2.49 -5.98
C ASN A 337 18.46 -1.93 -6.79
N LEU A 338 18.28 -1.84 -8.11
CA LEU A 338 19.20 -1.20 -9.06
C LEU A 338 18.52 0.01 -9.70
N SER A 339 18.78 1.20 -9.16
CA SER A 339 18.19 2.46 -9.62
C SER A 339 18.97 3.14 -10.75
N PHE A 340 19.60 2.34 -11.60
CA PHE A 340 20.36 2.77 -12.76
C PHE A 340 20.20 1.74 -13.90
N GLY A 341 20.61 2.13 -15.11
CA GLY A 341 20.58 1.26 -16.27
C GLY A 341 21.52 1.72 -17.37
N SER A 342 21.68 0.90 -18.40
CA SER A 342 22.50 1.19 -19.57
C SER A 342 21.76 0.79 -20.84
N LEU A 343 21.96 1.58 -21.89
CA LEU A 343 21.46 1.29 -23.21
C LEU A 343 22.53 0.54 -24.02
N LEU A 344 22.38 -0.78 -24.17
CA LEU A 344 23.36 -1.65 -24.84
C LEU A 344 22.93 -1.99 -26.27
N ASP A 345 23.84 -1.86 -27.24
CA ASP A 345 23.70 -2.21 -28.66
C ASP A 345 24.14 -3.65 -28.91
N GLU A 346 23.18 -4.50 -29.24
CA GLU A 346 23.42 -5.92 -29.49
C GLU A 346 24.35 -6.20 -30.67
N ASN A 347 24.55 -5.26 -31.60
CA ASN A 347 25.48 -5.44 -32.72
C ASN A 347 26.94 -5.34 -32.29
N LYS A 348 27.22 -4.65 -31.19
CA LYS A 348 28.58 -4.51 -30.69
C LYS A 348 28.90 -5.72 -29.83
N TYR A 349 29.93 -6.47 -30.24
CA TYR A 349 30.34 -7.69 -29.56
C TYR A 349 30.56 -7.50 -28.05
N TRP A 350 31.22 -6.41 -27.65
CA TRP A 350 31.50 -6.14 -26.24
C TRP A 350 30.23 -5.80 -25.44
N GLU A 351 29.30 -5.00 -25.98
CA GLU A 351 28.03 -4.69 -25.30
C GLU A 351 27.12 -5.93 -25.19
N ARG A 352 27.13 -6.81 -26.19
CA ARG A 352 26.46 -8.12 -26.10
C ARG A 352 27.06 -9.01 -25.01
N ARG A 353 28.39 -8.97 -24.83
CA ARG A 353 29.05 -9.68 -23.73
C ARG A 353 28.64 -9.09 -22.37
N THR A 354 28.57 -7.77 -22.25
CA THR A 354 28.06 -7.09 -21.05
C THR A 354 26.61 -7.48 -20.75
N TYR A 355 25.74 -7.53 -21.76
CA TYR A 355 24.36 -8.03 -21.61
C TYR A 355 24.34 -9.45 -21.01
N THR A 356 25.15 -10.36 -21.60
CA THR A 356 25.21 -11.76 -21.16
C THR A 356 25.70 -11.87 -19.72
N GLU A 357 26.65 -11.03 -19.32
CA GLU A 357 27.18 -11.05 -17.96
C GLU A 357 26.15 -10.53 -16.93
N TYR A 358 25.41 -9.47 -17.26
CA TYR A 358 24.27 -9.03 -16.45
C TYR A 358 23.23 -10.15 -16.28
N GLU A 359 22.85 -10.81 -17.38
CA GLU A 359 21.89 -11.91 -17.35
C GLU A 359 22.39 -13.06 -16.46
N ASN A 360 23.65 -13.47 -16.61
CA ASN A 360 24.24 -14.54 -15.82
C ASN A 360 24.24 -14.23 -14.32
N ILE A 361 24.74 -13.05 -13.93
CA ILE A 361 24.87 -12.72 -12.50
C ILE A 361 23.51 -12.51 -11.83
N ILE A 362 22.54 -11.90 -12.53
CA ILE A 362 21.17 -11.75 -12.02
C ILE A 362 20.50 -13.11 -11.89
N ASN A 363 20.70 -14.02 -12.84
CA ASN A 363 20.16 -15.38 -12.73
C ASN A 363 20.72 -16.12 -11.51
N GLU A 364 22.01 -15.98 -11.20
CA GLU A 364 22.61 -16.60 -10.00
C GLU A 364 22.11 -15.95 -8.70
N ILE A 365 21.88 -14.62 -8.71
CA ILE A 365 21.27 -13.91 -7.58
C ILE A 365 19.85 -14.42 -7.31
N VAL A 366 19.02 -14.54 -8.35
CA VAL A 366 17.63 -15.02 -8.22
C VAL A 366 17.59 -16.50 -7.82
N LYS A 367 18.50 -17.34 -8.33
CA LYS A 367 18.64 -18.74 -7.88
C LYS A 367 18.97 -18.87 -6.39
N LYS A 368 19.62 -17.87 -5.78
CA LYS A 368 19.84 -17.82 -4.33
C LYS A 368 18.62 -17.32 -3.54
N GLY A 369 17.51 -17.02 -4.21
CA GLY A 369 16.25 -16.62 -3.59
C GLY A 369 16.10 -15.12 -3.35
N ALA A 370 16.89 -14.27 -4.03
CA ALA A 370 16.69 -12.82 -3.97
C ALA A 370 15.77 -12.33 -5.10
N ILE A 371 15.03 -11.25 -4.86
CA ILE A 371 14.23 -10.55 -5.89
C ILE A 371 15.02 -9.33 -6.36
N VAL A 372 15.14 -9.12 -7.67
CA VAL A 372 15.87 -7.97 -8.25
C VAL A 372 14.87 -6.97 -8.85
N VAL A 373 14.87 -5.74 -8.35
CA VAL A 373 13.97 -4.64 -8.75
C VAL A 373 14.80 -3.55 -9.42
N VAL A 374 14.37 -3.11 -10.60
CA VAL A 374 15.20 -2.25 -11.44
C VAL A 374 14.40 -1.09 -12.05
N SER A 375 15.03 0.07 -12.20
CA SER A 375 14.40 1.22 -12.84
C SER A 375 14.38 1.10 -14.37
N VAL A 376 13.29 1.54 -15.01
CA VAL A 376 13.12 1.44 -16.47
C VAL A 376 13.92 2.47 -17.29
N GLY A 377 14.39 3.57 -16.69
CA GLY A 377 15.07 4.67 -17.37
C GLY A 377 14.16 5.87 -17.70
N ASN A 378 14.79 7.02 -18.02
CA ASN A 378 14.14 8.34 -18.00
C ASN A 378 14.17 9.06 -19.37
N GLU A 379 14.18 8.31 -20.47
CA GLU A 379 14.32 8.86 -21.83
C GLU A 379 12.97 9.04 -22.55
N GLY A 380 11.85 8.63 -21.95
CA GLY A 380 10.52 8.66 -22.56
C GLY A 380 10.38 7.71 -23.76
N LYS A 381 11.15 6.61 -23.80
CA LYS A 381 11.26 5.69 -24.94
C LYS A 381 10.82 4.27 -24.62
N ASP A 382 10.53 3.51 -25.67
CA ASP A 382 10.32 2.07 -25.55
C ASP A 382 11.63 1.38 -25.14
N VAL A 383 11.60 0.50 -24.13
CA VAL A 383 12.79 -0.17 -23.57
C VAL A 383 13.50 -1.12 -24.52
N ASN A 384 12.81 -1.59 -25.56
CA ASN A 384 13.39 -2.37 -26.65
C ASN A 384 13.77 -1.50 -27.86
N PHE A 385 13.52 -0.18 -27.80
CA PHE A 385 13.81 0.80 -28.84
C PHE A 385 13.25 0.38 -30.22
N ASN A 386 12.11 -0.31 -30.22
CA ASN A 386 11.57 -1.01 -31.40
C ASN A 386 11.17 -0.09 -32.57
N TYR A 387 10.97 1.22 -32.36
CA TYR A 387 10.08 1.98 -33.25
C TYR A 387 10.56 3.25 -33.95
N VAL A 388 11.71 3.89 -33.64
CA VAL A 388 11.86 5.29 -34.15
C VAL A 388 13.23 5.72 -34.66
N ASP A 389 14.29 4.91 -34.57
CA ASP A 389 15.57 5.31 -35.16
C ASP A 389 16.29 4.11 -35.76
N ILE A 390 16.58 4.17 -37.06
CA ILE A 390 17.34 3.14 -37.78
C ILE A 390 18.69 2.89 -37.09
N ASN A 391 19.21 3.88 -36.38
CA ASN A 391 20.47 3.79 -35.61
C ASN A 391 20.33 3.13 -34.23
N ASN A 392 19.12 2.88 -33.72
CA ASN A 392 18.88 2.36 -32.36
C ASN A 392 18.04 1.06 -32.30
N LYS A 393 17.67 0.47 -33.45
CA LYS A 393 16.81 -0.72 -33.54
C LYS A 393 17.31 -1.97 -32.78
N ASN A 394 18.60 -2.01 -32.43
CA ASN A 394 19.23 -3.14 -31.72
C ASN A 394 19.71 -2.76 -30.32
N LYS A 395 19.23 -1.64 -29.79
CA LYS A 395 19.58 -1.19 -28.44
C LYS A 395 18.54 -1.64 -27.43
N LYS A 396 19.00 -2.00 -26.23
CA LYS A 396 18.18 -2.55 -25.16
C LYS A 396 18.52 -1.90 -23.82
N THR A 397 17.50 -1.54 -23.04
CA THR A 397 17.70 -1.01 -21.68
C THR A 397 17.92 -2.14 -20.68
N VAL A 398 19.16 -2.30 -20.23
CA VAL A 398 19.60 -3.33 -19.28
C VAL A 398 19.84 -2.67 -17.91
N PRO A 399 19.47 -3.28 -16.78
CA PRO A 399 18.92 -4.65 -16.63
C PRO A 399 17.40 -4.79 -16.80
N CYS A 400 16.63 -3.72 -17.04
CA CYS A 400 15.16 -3.78 -17.14
C CYS A 400 14.60 -4.89 -18.04
N ILE A 401 15.17 -5.09 -19.23
CA ILE A 401 14.64 -6.08 -20.17
C ILE A 401 14.97 -7.54 -19.81
N LEU A 402 15.72 -7.78 -18.73
CA LEU A 402 16.12 -9.13 -18.32
C LEU A 402 14.95 -9.81 -17.61
N GLU A 403 14.70 -11.07 -17.98
CA GLU A 403 13.55 -11.84 -17.51
C GLU A 403 13.50 -11.98 -15.99
N ASN A 404 14.64 -12.10 -15.32
CA ASN A 404 14.72 -12.29 -13.88
C ASN A 404 14.82 -10.97 -13.09
N THR A 405 14.18 -9.92 -13.59
CA THR A 405 14.03 -8.63 -12.91
C THR A 405 12.57 -8.21 -12.83
N VAL A 406 12.24 -7.41 -11.83
CA VAL A 406 11.00 -6.64 -11.75
C VAL A 406 11.30 -5.25 -12.29
N CYS A 407 10.91 -4.95 -13.54
CA CYS A 407 11.20 -3.66 -14.15
C CYS A 407 10.11 -2.63 -13.86
N VAL A 408 10.51 -1.49 -13.27
CA VAL A 408 9.59 -0.50 -12.70
C VAL A 408 9.62 0.82 -13.48
N GLY A 409 8.45 1.19 -14.00
CA GLY A 409 8.17 2.47 -14.63
C GLY A 409 7.69 3.56 -13.66
N GLY A 410 7.56 4.79 -14.16
CA GLY A 410 7.10 5.94 -13.39
C GLY A 410 5.73 6.48 -13.82
N ILE A 411 4.82 6.71 -12.87
CA ILE A 411 3.62 7.54 -13.07
C ILE A 411 3.87 9.00 -12.69
N ASP A 412 3.15 9.94 -13.31
CA ASP A 412 3.15 11.33 -12.83
C ASP A 412 2.61 11.35 -11.40
N SER A 413 3.30 11.99 -10.46
CA SER A 413 2.91 12.02 -9.04
C SER A 413 3.17 13.38 -8.41
N ARG A 414 3.15 14.45 -9.24
CA ARG A 414 3.44 15.83 -8.80
C ARG A 414 2.18 16.66 -8.53
N GLN A 415 1.01 16.23 -9.01
CA GLN A 415 -0.19 17.07 -9.03
C GLN A 415 -0.95 16.97 -7.71
N ARG A 416 -0.63 17.84 -6.74
CA ARG A 416 -1.32 17.88 -5.43
C ARG A 416 -2.70 18.54 -5.48
N SER A 417 -2.94 19.41 -6.45
CA SER A 417 -4.23 20.12 -6.62
C SER A 417 -5.22 19.40 -7.53
N ASP A 418 -4.75 18.40 -8.29
CA ASP A 418 -5.56 17.67 -9.27
C ASP A 418 -5.10 16.21 -9.30
N ILE A 419 -5.53 15.46 -8.27
CA ILE A 419 -5.00 14.13 -7.97
C ILE A 419 -5.30 13.14 -9.10
N GLU A 420 -6.40 13.31 -9.82
CA GLU A 420 -6.82 12.48 -10.96
C GLU A 420 -5.77 12.46 -12.08
N LYS A 421 -4.93 13.49 -12.19
CA LYS A 421 -3.85 13.57 -13.20
C LYS A 421 -2.61 12.75 -12.87
N ASN A 422 -2.53 12.12 -11.70
CA ASN A 422 -1.38 11.32 -11.31
C ASN A 422 -1.46 9.86 -11.82
N TYR A 423 -2.63 9.38 -12.26
CA TYR A 423 -2.80 7.97 -12.71
C TYR A 423 -2.41 7.75 -14.18
N ILE A 424 -1.31 8.37 -14.63
CA ILE A 424 -0.78 8.28 -15.99
C ILE A 424 0.73 8.12 -15.97
N LYS A 425 1.31 7.53 -17.02
CA LYS A 425 2.78 7.44 -17.15
C LYS A 425 3.41 8.84 -17.12
N ALA A 426 4.46 9.02 -16.32
CA ALA A 426 5.28 10.22 -16.37
C ALA A 426 5.91 10.38 -17.76
N ASN A 427 5.97 11.61 -18.28
CA ASN A 427 6.44 11.86 -19.65
C ASN A 427 7.83 11.26 -19.93
N GLU A 428 8.77 11.45 -18.99
CA GLU A 428 10.16 10.99 -19.09
C GLU A 428 10.32 9.49 -18.79
N SER A 429 9.37 8.81 -18.14
CA SER A 429 9.49 7.37 -17.90
C SER A 429 9.52 6.60 -19.22
N ASN A 430 10.48 5.68 -19.37
CA ASN A 430 10.43 4.66 -20.41
C ASN A 430 9.21 3.74 -20.25
N TYR A 431 8.91 2.98 -21.31
CA TYR A 431 7.73 2.11 -21.40
C TYR A 431 7.99 0.88 -22.29
N GLY A 432 7.01 0.00 -22.41
CA GLY A 432 7.02 -1.13 -23.34
C GLY A 432 6.73 -2.45 -22.64
N LYS A 433 6.64 -3.53 -23.43
CA LYS A 433 6.19 -4.86 -22.97
C LYS A 433 6.99 -5.49 -21.82
N ASN A 434 8.22 -5.02 -21.56
CA ASN A 434 9.10 -5.53 -20.51
C ASN A 434 9.00 -4.71 -19.22
N VAL A 435 8.13 -3.68 -19.17
CA VAL A 435 7.81 -2.99 -17.92
C VAL A 435 6.75 -3.77 -17.19
N ASP A 436 7.04 -4.21 -15.97
CA ASP A 436 6.13 -5.05 -15.21
C ASP A 436 5.05 -4.27 -14.46
N ILE A 437 5.45 -3.11 -13.94
CA ILE A 437 4.65 -2.26 -13.06
C ILE A 437 5.16 -0.83 -13.03
N TYR A 438 4.33 0.12 -12.62
CA TYR A 438 4.66 1.54 -12.48
C TYR A 438 4.50 2.01 -11.03
N ALA A 439 5.31 2.97 -10.59
CA ALA A 439 5.23 3.58 -9.27
C ALA A 439 5.44 5.11 -9.36
N PRO A 440 5.19 5.87 -8.28
CA PRO A 440 5.36 7.33 -8.28
C PRO A 440 6.75 7.78 -8.79
N TYR A 441 6.77 8.67 -9.79
CA TYR A 441 8.01 9.19 -10.40
C TYR A 441 8.57 10.41 -9.67
N TYR A 442 7.69 11.27 -9.14
CA TYR A 442 8.03 12.47 -8.39
C TYR A 442 7.88 12.21 -6.90
N ILE A 443 8.91 12.57 -6.13
CA ILE A 443 9.02 12.26 -4.70
C ILE A 443 9.47 13.47 -3.89
N THR A 444 9.31 13.38 -2.58
CA THR A 444 10.04 14.20 -1.60
C THR A 444 10.93 13.26 -0.78
N ALA A 445 12.21 13.59 -0.65
CA ALA A 445 13.18 12.86 0.17
C ALA A 445 13.85 13.80 1.18
N SER A 446 14.42 13.25 2.25
CA SER A 446 15.29 13.97 3.20
C SER A 446 16.73 13.56 2.92
N ILE A 447 17.59 14.56 2.69
CA ILE A 447 18.98 14.34 2.29
C ILE A 447 19.91 15.06 3.26
N PHE A 448 21.01 14.41 3.62
CA PHE A 448 22.01 14.96 4.52
C PHE A 448 23.22 15.48 3.74
N ASP A 449 23.44 16.80 3.80
CA ASP A 449 24.54 17.49 3.09
C ASP A 449 25.89 17.47 3.82
N GLY A 450 25.98 16.75 4.93
CA GLY A 450 27.15 16.75 5.81
C GLY A 450 26.94 17.56 7.09
N LYS A 451 25.92 18.43 7.15
CA LYS A 451 25.64 19.28 8.31
C LYS A 451 24.19 19.18 8.78
N TYR A 452 23.23 19.23 7.87
CA TYR A 452 21.81 19.17 8.19
C TYR A 452 21.05 18.27 7.20
N ALA A 453 20.03 17.59 7.70
CA ALA A 453 19.04 16.94 6.84
C ALA A 453 18.04 17.99 6.33
N HIS A 454 17.67 17.93 5.06
CA HIS A 454 16.66 18.79 4.48
C HIS A 454 15.83 18.07 3.41
N ASN A 455 14.56 18.47 3.32
CA ASN A 455 13.61 17.89 2.37
C ASN A 455 13.80 18.49 0.97
N ILE A 456 13.94 17.62 -0.03
CA ILE A 456 14.13 17.96 -1.45
C ILE A 456 13.08 17.23 -2.28
N GLU A 457 12.49 17.93 -3.25
CA GLU A 457 11.69 17.31 -4.29
C GLU A 457 12.58 16.83 -5.43
N SER A 458 12.39 15.58 -5.86
CA SER A 458 13.14 14.98 -6.96
C SER A 458 12.24 14.15 -7.86
N ARG A 459 12.78 13.67 -8.98
CA ARG A 459 12.03 12.88 -9.96
C ARG A 459 12.90 11.86 -10.68
N GLY A 460 12.32 10.71 -11.01
CA GLY A 460 13.02 9.65 -11.74
C GLY A 460 12.43 8.27 -11.49
N THR A 461 12.57 7.38 -12.47
CA THR A 461 12.30 5.95 -12.28
C THR A 461 13.25 5.30 -11.27
N SER A 462 14.39 5.94 -11.01
CA SER A 462 15.31 5.62 -9.93
C SER A 462 14.68 5.75 -8.54
N PHE A 463 13.54 6.43 -8.40
CA PHE A 463 12.75 6.53 -7.17
C PHE A 463 11.50 5.66 -7.18
N ALA A 464 10.92 5.43 -8.38
CA ALA A 464 9.83 4.47 -8.56
C ALA A 464 10.27 3.04 -8.19
N SER A 465 11.46 2.63 -8.62
CA SER A 465 12.05 1.31 -8.34
C SER A 465 12.17 1.01 -6.83
N PRO A 466 12.83 1.84 -6.00
CA PRO A 466 12.96 1.58 -4.57
C PRO A 466 11.63 1.65 -3.82
N LEU A 467 10.68 2.50 -4.24
CA LEU A 467 9.32 2.49 -3.66
C LEU A 467 8.66 1.13 -3.84
N THR A 468 8.77 0.53 -5.03
CA THR A 468 8.28 -0.81 -5.33
C THR A 468 9.05 -1.88 -4.53
N ALA A 469 10.38 -1.76 -4.43
CA ALA A 469 11.19 -2.67 -3.61
C ALA A 469 10.73 -2.68 -2.14
N GLY A 470 10.39 -1.51 -1.59
CA GLY A 470 9.82 -1.44 -0.24
C GLY A 470 8.41 -2.03 -0.16
N VAL A 471 7.53 -1.82 -1.15
CA VAL A 471 6.21 -2.50 -1.17
C VAL A 471 6.38 -4.03 -1.22
N ILE A 472 7.34 -4.53 -1.99
CA ILE A 472 7.68 -5.97 -2.00
C ILE A 472 8.12 -6.41 -0.60
N ALA A 473 8.99 -5.65 0.07
CA ALA A 473 9.43 -5.97 1.42
C ALA A 473 8.27 -6.00 2.43
N THR A 474 7.30 -5.07 2.34
CA THR A 474 6.14 -5.09 3.23
C THR A 474 5.27 -6.33 3.01
N ILE A 475 5.04 -6.72 1.75
CA ILE A 475 4.33 -7.97 1.39
C ILE A 475 5.05 -9.20 1.98
N MET A 476 6.37 -9.30 1.79
CA MET A 476 7.18 -10.42 2.28
C MET A 476 7.19 -10.49 3.81
N SER A 477 7.28 -9.34 4.50
CA SER A 477 7.26 -9.29 5.98
C SER A 477 5.89 -9.68 6.55
N GLU A 478 4.81 -9.28 5.89
CA GLU A 478 3.44 -9.59 6.31
C GLU A 478 3.10 -11.08 6.09
N ASN A 479 3.78 -11.70 5.13
CA ASN A 479 3.60 -13.10 4.76
C ASN A 479 4.87 -13.92 5.03
N SER A 480 5.42 -13.80 6.25
CA SER A 480 6.76 -14.32 6.59
C SER A 480 6.99 -15.84 6.41
N ASN A 481 5.92 -16.62 6.24
CA ASN A 481 5.96 -18.07 6.00
C ASN A 481 5.90 -18.44 4.51
N THR A 482 5.79 -17.46 3.62
CA THR A 482 5.74 -17.65 2.17
C THR A 482 7.10 -17.32 1.56
N GLU A 483 7.64 -18.25 0.79
CA GLU A 483 8.84 -18.02 -0.01
C GLU A 483 8.42 -17.37 -1.33
N TYR A 484 8.83 -16.11 -1.53
CA TYR A 484 8.57 -15.39 -2.78
C TYR A 484 9.76 -15.47 -3.72
N ASP A 485 9.44 -15.57 -5.00
CA ASP A 485 10.31 -15.34 -6.15
C ASP A 485 9.74 -14.20 -7.01
N LYS A 486 10.39 -13.90 -8.14
CA LYS A 486 9.97 -12.83 -9.06
C LYS A 486 8.54 -13.04 -9.60
N ASP A 487 8.16 -14.25 -9.98
CA ASP A 487 6.85 -14.49 -10.60
C ASP A 487 5.71 -14.43 -9.57
N SER A 488 5.88 -15.08 -8.41
CA SER A 488 4.91 -15.06 -7.33
C SER A 488 4.71 -13.66 -6.73
N ILE A 489 5.78 -12.85 -6.61
CA ILE A 489 5.64 -11.46 -6.15
C ILE A 489 4.95 -10.58 -7.19
N LEU A 490 5.21 -10.77 -8.49
CA LEU A 490 4.52 -10.02 -9.54
C LEU A 490 3.02 -10.35 -9.60
N VAL A 491 2.64 -11.61 -9.37
CA VAL A 491 1.22 -11.98 -9.23
C VAL A 491 0.57 -11.23 -8.07
N HIS A 492 1.25 -11.14 -6.92
CA HIS A 492 0.76 -10.40 -5.77
C HIS A 492 0.62 -8.90 -6.08
N LEU A 493 1.68 -8.28 -6.60
CA LEU A 493 1.70 -6.87 -6.96
C LEU A 493 0.61 -6.52 -7.97
N ARG A 494 0.38 -7.34 -9.01
CA ARG A 494 -0.64 -7.09 -10.03
C ARG A 494 -2.06 -7.28 -9.52
N LYS A 495 -2.28 -8.21 -8.58
CA LYS A 495 -3.57 -8.40 -7.91
C LYS A 495 -3.97 -7.13 -7.15
N ASP A 496 -3.00 -6.53 -6.46
CA ASP A 496 -3.23 -5.37 -5.61
C ASP A 496 -2.99 -4.04 -6.35
N ALA A 497 -2.55 -4.07 -7.60
CA ALA A 497 -2.26 -2.87 -8.37
C ALA A 497 -3.51 -2.10 -8.80
N ILE A 498 -3.29 -0.83 -9.14
CA ILE A 498 -4.28 0.02 -9.79
C ILE A 498 -4.08 -0.06 -11.32
N PRO A 499 -5.08 -0.51 -12.10
CA PRO A 499 -4.95 -0.66 -13.54
C PRO A 499 -5.03 0.70 -14.26
N PHE A 500 -4.19 0.95 -15.26
CA PHE A 500 -4.33 2.09 -16.17
C PHE A 500 -3.97 1.71 -17.61
N TYR A 501 -4.35 2.53 -18.57
CA TYR A 501 -4.10 2.25 -19.99
C TYR A 501 -2.99 3.14 -20.56
N LEU A 502 -2.04 2.53 -21.25
CA LEU A 502 -0.99 3.18 -22.02
C LEU A 502 -1.01 2.63 -23.44
N ASN A 503 -1.28 3.47 -24.44
CA ASN A 503 -1.37 3.05 -25.86
C ASN A 503 -2.32 1.87 -26.09
N ASP A 504 -3.49 1.90 -25.44
CA ASP A 504 -4.51 0.83 -25.46
C ASP A 504 -4.07 -0.50 -24.81
N GLU A 505 -2.89 -0.55 -24.18
CA GLU A 505 -2.43 -1.69 -23.40
C GLU A 505 -2.68 -1.47 -21.90
N LEU A 506 -3.13 -2.52 -21.21
CA LEU A 506 -3.33 -2.52 -19.77
C LEU A 506 -1.98 -2.55 -19.05
N GLN A 507 -1.79 -1.60 -18.14
CA GLN A 507 -0.61 -1.44 -17.29
C GLN A 507 -1.04 -1.37 -15.82
N TYR A 508 -0.09 -1.52 -14.92
CA TYR A 508 -0.34 -1.63 -13.48
C TYR A 508 0.45 -0.59 -12.70
N ILE A 509 -0.19 0.10 -11.77
CA ILE A 509 0.45 0.98 -10.78
C ILE A 509 0.52 0.21 -9.46
N VAL A 510 1.70 0.14 -8.87
CA VAL A 510 1.90 -0.52 -7.57
C VAL A 510 1.02 0.11 -6.49
N ASN A 511 0.39 -0.76 -5.70
CA ASN A 511 -0.35 -0.42 -4.50
C ASN A 511 -0.17 -1.58 -3.50
N ASN A 512 -0.19 -1.28 -2.21
CA ASN A 512 0.09 -2.24 -1.15
C ASN A 512 -1.11 -3.09 -0.71
N GLY A 513 -2.23 -3.02 -1.43
CA GLY A 513 -3.46 -3.77 -1.17
C GLY A 513 -4.58 -2.95 -0.52
N LYS A 514 -4.32 -1.68 -0.15
CA LYS A 514 -5.35 -0.77 0.37
C LYS A 514 -5.94 0.04 -0.78
N HIS A 515 -7.20 -0.23 -1.13
CA HIS A 515 -7.91 0.42 -2.24
C HIS A 515 -9.03 1.35 -1.81
N ILE A 516 -9.60 1.19 -0.61
CA ILE A 516 -10.65 2.10 -0.12
C ILE A 516 -10.13 3.55 -0.15
N VAL A 517 -10.87 4.45 -0.80
CA VAL A 517 -10.51 5.86 -0.94
C VAL A 517 -11.25 6.66 0.13
N TYR A 518 -10.54 7.06 1.18
CA TYR A 518 -11.10 7.89 2.24
C TYR A 518 -11.04 9.38 1.88
N SER A 519 -11.89 10.19 2.52
CA SER A 519 -11.84 11.64 2.42
C SER A 519 -11.31 12.23 3.71
N SER A 520 -10.31 13.11 3.64
CA SER A 520 -9.73 13.79 4.82
C SER A 520 -10.67 14.78 5.54
N ASN A 521 -11.95 14.83 5.15
CA ASN A 521 -12.99 15.55 5.87
C ASN A 521 -14.29 14.73 6.02
N ASP A 522 -14.22 13.41 5.84
CA ASP A 522 -15.34 12.46 5.91
C ASP A 522 -16.54 12.83 5.02
N LYS A 523 -16.31 13.58 3.92
CA LYS A 523 -17.36 13.93 2.95
C LYS A 523 -17.26 13.11 1.70
N TYR A 524 -18.36 12.45 1.38
CA TYR A 524 -18.49 11.57 0.24
C TYR A 524 -19.76 11.90 -0.54
N ASN A 525 -19.66 11.81 -1.86
CA ASN A 525 -20.74 12.07 -2.80
C ASN A 525 -21.20 10.79 -3.51
N GLY A 526 -20.74 9.61 -3.07
CA GLY A 526 -21.15 8.30 -3.56
C GLY A 526 -21.01 7.20 -2.50
N CYS A 527 -20.96 5.93 -2.94
CA CYS A 527 -20.87 4.75 -2.09
C CYS A 527 -19.82 3.75 -2.60
N GLY A 528 -19.49 2.72 -1.81
CA GLY A 528 -18.50 1.69 -2.14
C GLY A 528 -17.04 2.11 -1.92
N ILE A 529 -16.09 1.28 -2.34
CA ILE A 529 -14.66 1.44 -2.02
C ILE A 529 -14.07 2.78 -2.49
N SER A 530 -14.53 3.32 -3.62
CA SER A 530 -14.09 4.62 -4.14
C SER A 530 -14.66 5.83 -3.38
N ALA A 531 -15.52 5.60 -2.38
CA ALA A 531 -16.15 6.61 -1.56
C ALA A 531 -16.20 6.17 -0.09
N GLY A 532 -15.04 5.89 0.50
CA GLY A 532 -14.88 5.58 1.92
C GLY A 532 -15.61 4.31 2.37
N ASN A 533 -15.90 3.40 1.44
CA ASN A 533 -16.69 2.19 1.67
C ASN A 533 -18.09 2.46 2.27
N LYS A 534 -18.69 3.64 1.98
CA LYS A 534 -20.03 3.97 2.47
C LYS A 534 -21.06 3.00 1.87
N SER A 535 -22.07 2.61 2.65
CA SER A 535 -23.16 1.76 2.17
C SER A 535 -23.95 2.45 1.06
N CYS A 536 -24.32 1.69 0.04
CA CYS A 536 -25.17 2.17 -1.04
C CYS A 536 -26.67 2.22 -0.66
N ASP A 537 -27.06 1.66 0.50
CA ASP A 537 -28.46 1.53 0.91
C ASP A 537 -29.05 2.85 1.46
N SER A 538 -28.21 3.81 1.86
CA SER A 538 -28.63 5.13 2.36
C SER A 538 -28.87 6.18 1.27
N CYS A 539 -28.68 5.85 -0.01
CA CYS A 539 -28.85 6.77 -1.13
C CYS A 539 -30.35 6.98 -1.49
N GLN A 540 -31.09 7.73 -0.65
CA GLN A 540 -32.52 8.02 -0.87
C GLN A 540 -32.83 9.42 -1.46
N SER A 541 -31.82 10.22 -1.86
CA SER A 541 -32.04 11.55 -2.43
C SER A 541 -31.30 11.77 -3.75
N ASN A 542 -31.90 12.59 -4.63
CA ASN A 542 -31.39 13.10 -5.93
C ASN A 542 -30.04 13.86 -5.86
N SER A 543 -29.26 13.69 -4.78
CA SER A 543 -27.99 14.37 -4.51
C SER A 543 -26.81 13.41 -4.36
N CYS A 544 -27.03 12.09 -4.47
CA CYS A 544 -25.94 11.11 -4.50
C CYS A 544 -25.50 10.90 -5.95
N ASN A 545 -24.22 11.15 -6.25
CA ASN A 545 -23.60 10.66 -7.48
C ASN A 545 -23.31 9.17 -7.26
N LEU A 546 -24.31 8.33 -7.53
CA LEU A 546 -24.16 6.87 -7.52
C LEU A 546 -23.29 6.46 -8.72
N LEU A 547 -21.96 6.45 -8.56
CA LEU A 547 -21.05 5.87 -9.54
C LEU A 547 -21.16 4.36 -9.49
N LYS A 548 -21.66 3.80 -10.58
CA LYS A 548 -21.76 2.38 -10.82
C LYS A 548 -20.42 1.66 -11.02
N SER A 549 -19.68 1.49 -9.94
CA SER A 549 -18.54 0.57 -9.91
C SER A 549 -19.05 -0.87 -10.00
N LYS A 550 -18.87 -1.49 -11.18
CA LYS A 550 -18.24 -2.79 -11.21
C LYS A 550 -16.83 -2.53 -11.68
N LEU A 551 -15.94 -1.83 -11.02
CA LEU A 551 -14.56 -1.69 -11.53
C LEU A 551 -13.60 -2.16 -10.46
N TYR A 552 -13.57 -3.46 -10.20
CA TYR A 552 -13.36 -4.53 -11.19
C TYR A 552 -14.53 -4.86 -12.19
N ASP A 553 -14.36 -4.42 -13.47
CA ASP A 553 -15.15 -4.51 -14.75
C ASP A 553 -16.36 -3.60 -15.23
N CYS A 554 -16.11 -2.28 -15.42
CA CYS A 554 -17.00 -1.25 -15.98
C CYS A 554 -16.14 -0.20 -16.71
N ASN A 555 -15.18 -0.67 -17.51
CA ASN A 555 -14.16 0.17 -18.15
C ASN A 555 -14.77 1.25 -19.05
N SER A 556 -14.41 2.50 -18.76
CA SER A 556 -14.61 3.72 -19.57
C SER A 556 -16.03 4.32 -19.67
N ILE A 557 -16.35 5.23 -18.74
CA ILE A 557 -17.22 6.43 -18.86
C ILE A 557 -18.56 6.24 -19.64
N ASN A 558 -19.71 5.99 -19.01
CA ASN A 558 -20.72 7.02 -18.61
C ASN A 558 -22.00 6.37 -17.98
N ALA A 559 -22.31 6.46 -16.64
CA ALA A 559 -23.64 6.33 -15.87
C ALA A 559 -24.06 5.06 -14.99
N GLU A 560 -25.33 5.03 -14.44
CA GLU A 560 -25.94 4.88 -13.05
C GLU A 560 -26.66 3.62 -12.37
N PHE A 561 -26.68 3.53 -11.00
CA PHE A 561 -27.19 2.43 -10.08
C PHE A 561 -28.69 2.12 -9.83
N VAL A 562 -29.07 0.82 -9.62
CA VAL A 562 -30.42 0.35 -9.17
C VAL A 562 -30.35 -0.90 -8.26
N TYR A 563 -31.14 -0.90 -7.18
CA TYR A 563 -31.41 -1.93 -6.15
C TYR A 563 -32.80 -2.56 -6.38
N ASP A 564 -33.03 -3.83 -6.03
CA ASP A 564 -34.39 -4.42 -5.94
C ASP A 564 -34.62 -5.12 -4.59
N ILE A 565 -35.72 -4.76 -3.90
CA ILE A 565 -36.09 -5.15 -2.52
C ILE A 565 -37.05 -6.33 -2.46
N ASP A 566 -37.61 -6.81 -3.56
CA ASP A 566 -38.66 -7.83 -3.45
C ASP A 566 -38.10 -9.27 -3.38
N TYR A 567 -37.80 -9.64 -2.13
CA TYR A 567 -38.49 -10.76 -1.44
C TYR A 567 -37.82 -12.16 -1.36
N ASN A 568 -37.14 -12.35 -0.21
CA ASN A 568 -37.06 -13.54 0.66
C ASN A 568 -36.04 -14.69 0.47
N ASN A 569 -35.21 -14.79 1.52
CA ASN A 569 -34.63 -15.97 2.21
C ASN A 569 -33.18 -16.40 1.94
N ASN A 570 -32.34 -16.00 2.92
CA ASN A 570 -31.17 -16.67 3.50
C ASN A 570 -29.79 -16.56 2.82
N ASN A 571 -29.04 -15.56 3.32
CA ASN A 571 -27.58 -15.52 3.56
C ASN A 571 -26.61 -15.70 2.37
N ASN A 572 -26.37 -14.61 1.61
CA ASN A 572 -25.06 -13.98 1.35
C ASN A 572 -25.20 -12.88 0.26
N SER A 573 -24.40 -11.83 0.38
CA SER A 573 -24.40 -10.54 -0.35
C SER A 573 -24.04 -10.63 -1.85
N ASP A 574 -24.45 -9.62 -2.68
CA ASP A 574 -23.61 -8.86 -3.66
C ASP A 574 -24.37 -8.18 -4.85
N TYR A 575 -23.85 -7.03 -5.35
CA TYR A 575 -24.49 -5.94 -6.16
C TYR A 575 -24.16 -5.90 -7.71
N ALA A 576 -24.83 -5.07 -8.58
CA ALA A 576 -24.56 -4.95 -10.07
C ALA A 576 -24.98 -3.63 -10.84
N CYS A 577 -24.49 -3.37 -12.11
CA CYS A 577 -24.40 -2.05 -12.88
C CYS A 577 -25.42 -1.57 -14.05
N TYR A 578 -25.68 -0.25 -14.40
CA TYR A 578 -26.53 0.42 -15.48
C TYR A 578 -26.13 1.91 -15.78
N ILE A 579 -26.61 2.61 -16.87
CA ILE A 579 -26.19 3.94 -17.48
C ILE A 579 -27.30 4.76 -18.24
N GLN A 580 -27.41 6.12 -18.12
CA GLN A 580 -28.09 7.09 -19.05
C GLN A 580 -27.37 8.49 -19.18
N VAL A 581 -27.35 9.11 -20.37
CA VAL A 581 -26.58 10.34 -20.76
C VAL A 581 -27.48 11.60 -20.94
N PRO A 582 -27.03 12.85 -20.61
CA PRO A 582 -27.77 14.12 -20.84
C PRO A 582 -27.94 14.55 -22.31
N ASP A 583 -29.03 15.28 -22.60
CA ASP A 583 -29.53 15.62 -23.95
C ASP A 583 -28.70 16.60 -24.80
N ASP A 584 -27.68 17.24 -24.25
CA ASP A 584 -26.95 18.36 -24.87
C ASP A 584 -25.65 17.98 -25.62
N LYS A 585 -25.29 16.69 -25.67
CA LYS A 585 -24.17 16.15 -26.48
C LYS A 585 -24.59 15.25 -27.65
N LYS A 586 -25.82 15.42 -28.16
CA LYS A 586 -26.47 14.51 -29.14
C LYS A 586 -25.93 14.50 -30.58
N ASN A 587 -24.92 15.30 -30.94
CA ASN A 587 -24.49 15.43 -32.34
C ASN A 587 -23.01 15.12 -32.54
N TYR A 588 -22.66 13.84 -32.57
CA TYR A 588 -21.59 13.33 -33.43
C TYR A 588 -22.02 11.98 -34.02
N PRO A 589 -22.13 11.83 -35.35
CA PRO A 589 -22.57 10.59 -35.96
C PRO A 589 -21.37 9.64 -36.09
N PHE A 590 -21.42 8.50 -35.40
CA PHE A 590 -20.59 7.34 -35.73
C PHE A 590 -21.51 6.17 -36.08
N THR A 591 -21.45 5.73 -37.32
CA THR A 591 -22.02 4.47 -37.81
C THR A 591 -20.95 3.38 -37.71
N ILE A 592 -21.27 2.24 -37.10
CA ILE A 592 -20.42 1.03 -37.06
C ILE A 592 -21.30 -0.19 -37.42
N PRO A 593 -20.80 -1.16 -38.22
CA PRO A 593 -21.62 -2.21 -38.84
C PRO A 593 -21.84 -3.43 -37.94
N HIS A 594 -23.00 -4.08 -38.11
CA HIS A 594 -23.40 -5.32 -37.44
C HIS A 594 -22.54 -6.53 -37.87
N TYR A 595 -22.11 -7.35 -36.91
CA TYR A 595 -21.73 -8.74 -37.14
C TYR A 595 -22.55 -9.67 -36.24
N ASN A 596 -23.13 -10.73 -36.84
CA ASN A 596 -24.01 -11.69 -36.19
C ASN A 596 -23.21 -12.91 -35.68
N VAL A 597 -23.31 -13.19 -34.37
CA VAL A 597 -22.52 -14.18 -33.61
C VAL A 597 -23.00 -15.62 -33.84
N ASP A 598 -24.23 -15.83 -34.32
CA ASP A 598 -24.81 -17.17 -34.51
C ASP A 598 -24.07 -18.02 -35.57
N THR A 599 -23.25 -17.40 -36.42
CA THR A 599 -22.57 -18.09 -37.53
C THR A 599 -21.37 -18.97 -37.10
N CYS A 600 -20.86 -18.82 -35.88
CA CYS A 600 -19.62 -19.48 -35.44
C CYS A 600 -19.88 -20.82 -34.73
N PHE A 601 -20.91 -20.89 -33.87
CA PHE A 601 -21.24 -22.07 -33.09
C PHE A 601 -21.87 -23.18 -33.95
N ASP A 602 -22.81 -22.84 -34.84
CA ASP A 602 -23.42 -23.80 -35.77
C ASP A 602 -22.37 -24.52 -36.63
N LYS A 603 -21.24 -23.86 -36.93
CA LYS A 603 -20.15 -24.43 -37.75
C LYS A 603 -19.16 -25.30 -36.98
N ILE A 604 -19.11 -25.23 -35.64
CA ILE A 604 -18.22 -26.08 -34.82
C ILE A 604 -18.95 -27.37 -34.46
N GLU A 605 -20.22 -27.29 -34.10
CA GLU A 605 -21.04 -28.45 -33.78
C GLU A 605 -21.29 -29.34 -35.03
N GLU A 606 -21.45 -28.71 -36.21
CA GLU A 606 -21.58 -29.42 -37.49
C GLU A 606 -20.26 -30.08 -37.95
N LEU A 607 -19.09 -29.71 -37.40
CA LEU A 607 -17.80 -30.36 -37.71
C LEU A 607 -17.54 -31.61 -36.88
N VAL A 608 -18.04 -31.66 -35.64
CA VAL A 608 -17.89 -32.79 -34.72
C VAL A 608 -18.77 -33.97 -35.17
N TYR A 609 -19.94 -33.70 -35.75
CA TYR A 609 -20.90 -34.74 -36.14
C TYR A 609 -20.70 -35.37 -37.53
N LYS A 610 -19.70 -34.95 -38.32
CA LYS A 610 -19.67 -35.22 -39.78
C LYS A 610 -18.52 -36.06 -40.34
N ASN A 611 -17.56 -36.59 -39.57
CA ASN A 611 -16.46 -37.35 -40.18
C ASN A 611 -16.10 -38.64 -39.45
N ASP A 612 -15.88 -39.68 -40.26
CA ASP A 612 -15.58 -41.07 -39.92
C ASP A 612 -14.15 -41.29 -39.35
N TYR A 613 -14.07 -42.22 -38.40
CA TYR A 613 -12.98 -43.08 -37.92
C TYR A 613 -11.52 -42.77 -38.32
N PHE A 614 -10.63 -42.68 -37.31
CA PHE A 614 -9.17 -42.77 -37.47
C PHE A 614 -8.50 -43.68 -36.42
N ASP A 615 -7.36 -44.29 -36.81
CA ASP A 615 -6.78 -45.53 -36.26
C ASP A 615 -5.44 -45.27 -35.50
N SER A 616 -5.35 -45.79 -34.25
CA SER A 616 -4.18 -45.97 -33.34
C SER A 616 -3.55 -44.76 -32.62
N ASP A 617 -3.61 -44.81 -31.29
CA ASP A 617 -3.44 -43.70 -30.32
C ASP A 617 -2.00 -43.20 -30.08
N GLU A 618 -0.99 -44.08 -30.15
CA GLU A 618 0.34 -43.78 -29.61
C GLU A 618 1.19 -42.88 -30.51
N TYR A 619 0.96 -42.93 -31.83
CA TYR A 619 1.72 -42.14 -32.81
C TYR A 619 1.23 -40.68 -32.84
N TYR A 620 -0.08 -40.45 -32.74
CA TYR A 620 -0.67 -39.11 -32.78
C TYR A 620 -0.42 -38.31 -31.50
N GLN A 621 -0.33 -38.99 -30.36
CA GLN A 621 0.08 -38.38 -29.10
C GLN A 621 1.52 -37.85 -29.20
N LYS A 622 2.48 -38.67 -29.67
CA LYS A 622 3.88 -38.25 -29.83
C LYS A 622 4.06 -37.07 -30.79
N GLU A 623 3.30 -37.01 -31.89
CA GLU A 623 3.37 -35.86 -32.82
C GLU A 623 2.66 -34.60 -32.32
N CYS A 624 1.59 -34.74 -31.52
CA CYS A 624 0.93 -33.60 -30.88
C CYS A 624 1.85 -32.98 -29.81
N GLU A 625 2.43 -33.81 -28.96
CA GLU A 625 3.39 -33.43 -27.92
C GLU A 625 4.67 -32.82 -28.52
N ARG A 626 5.17 -33.33 -29.65
CA ARG A 626 6.36 -32.77 -30.36
C ARG A 626 6.16 -31.32 -30.80
N LYS A 627 4.92 -30.86 -30.98
CA LYS A 627 4.59 -29.47 -31.33
C LYS A 627 4.04 -28.68 -30.14
N SER A 628 4.32 -29.15 -28.92
CA SER A 628 3.82 -28.56 -27.67
C SER A 628 2.28 -28.42 -27.65
N GLY A 629 1.58 -29.34 -28.32
CA GLY A 629 0.12 -29.38 -28.36
C GLY A 629 -0.47 -30.34 -27.33
N ILE A 630 -1.74 -30.14 -27.00
CA ILE A 630 -2.53 -30.99 -26.10
C ILE A 630 -3.50 -31.83 -26.93
N LEU A 631 -3.46 -33.15 -26.76
CA LEU A 631 -4.35 -34.09 -27.44
C LEU A 631 -5.61 -34.32 -26.58
N PHE A 632 -6.78 -33.98 -27.11
CA PHE A 632 -8.09 -34.28 -26.52
C PHE A 632 -8.68 -35.53 -27.18
N ASN A 633 -9.24 -36.43 -26.37
CA ASN A 633 -9.96 -37.63 -26.78
C ASN A 633 -11.39 -37.55 -26.24
N ASP A 634 -12.37 -37.88 -27.06
CA ASP A 634 -13.79 -37.87 -26.67
C ASP A 634 -14.23 -39.15 -25.90
N GLY A 635 -13.31 -40.07 -25.66
CA GLY A 635 -13.52 -41.35 -25.00
C GLY A 635 -14.10 -42.44 -25.91
N LYS A 636 -14.30 -42.17 -27.21
CA LYS A 636 -14.80 -43.13 -28.21
C LYS A 636 -13.77 -43.45 -29.29
N GLY A 637 -12.57 -42.89 -29.21
CA GLY A 637 -11.46 -43.14 -30.13
C GLY A 637 -11.22 -42.01 -31.13
N ASP A 638 -11.90 -40.87 -30.99
CA ASP A 638 -11.67 -39.68 -31.83
C ASP A 638 -10.76 -38.68 -31.10
N TYR A 639 -9.85 -38.05 -31.86
CA TYR A 639 -8.77 -37.22 -31.31
C TYR A 639 -8.70 -35.82 -31.95
N ILE A 640 -8.48 -34.79 -31.12
CA ILE A 640 -8.19 -33.42 -31.57
C ILE A 640 -6.88 -32.96 -30.92
N CYS A 641 -5.90 -32.56 -31.72
CA CYS A 641 -4.65 -31.96 -31.24
C CYS A 641 -4.74 -30.43 -31.27
N LEU A 642 -4.64 -29.79 -30.11
CA LEU A 642 -4.62 -28.34 -29.95
C LEU A 642 -3.17 -27.87 -29.76
N SER A 643 -2.58 -27.26 -30.78
CA SER A 643 -1.22 -26.69 -30.70
C SER A 643 -1.23 -25.16 -30.76
N TYR A 644 -0.41 -24.53 -29.95
CA TYR A 644 -0.20 -23.08 -29.93
C TYR A 644 0.32 -22.56 -31.28
N TYR A 645 -0.23 -21.44 -31.76
CA TYR A 645 0.21 -20.80 -33.00
C TYR A 645 0.02 -19.28 -32.96
N THR A 646 1.12 -18.52 -33.00
CA THR A 646 1.09 -17.05 -33.08
C THR A 646 1.24 -16.59 -34.52
N PHE A 647 0.37 -15.68 -34.97
CA PHE A 647 0.61 -14.87 -36.17
C PHE A 647 1.04 -13.46 -35.73
N ASP A 648 2.11 -12.94 -36.33
CA ASP A 648 2.72 -11.63 -36.03
C ASP A 648 1.80 -10.40 -36.22
N ASN A 649 0.55 -10.57 -36.66
CA ASN A 649 -0.40 -9.47 -36.91
C ASN A 649 -1.77 -9.63 -36.23
N ALA A 650 -1.89 -10.48 -35.19
CA ALA A 650 -3.20 -10.81 -34.61
C ALA A 650 -3.71 -9.86 -33.52
N GLY A 651 -3.00 -8.76 -33.20
CA GLY A 651 -3.51 -7.65 -32.37
C GLY A 651 -4.19 -8.06 -31.07
N GLY A 652 -3.54 -8.92 -30.26
CA GLY A 652 -4.08 -9.34 -28.96
C GLY A 652 -5.19 -10.40 -29.03
N LYS A 653 -5.14 -11.33 -29.99
CA LYS A 653 -6.08 -12.47 -30.08
C LYS A 653 -5.36 -13.79 -29.83
N PHE A 654 -5.94 -14.63 -28.97
CA PHE A 654 -5.57 -16.04 -28.84
C PHE A 654 -6.15 -16.84 -30.00
N CYS A 655 -5.29 -17.34 -30.89
CA CYS A 655 -5.74 -18.12 -32.04
C CYS A 655 -5.28 -19.58 -31.92
N LEU A 656 -6.23 -20.49 -31.94
CA LEU A 656 -6.01 -21.93 -32.01
C LEU A 656 -6.16 -22.41 -33.45
N LEU A 657 -5.26 -23.30 -33.86
CA LEU A 657 -5.33 -23.98 -35.14
C LEU A 657 -5.93 -25.37 -34.91
N ALA A 658 -7.15 -25.59 -35.41
CA ALA A 658 -7.80 -26.90 -35.31
C ALA A 658 -8.03 -27.49 -36.70
N GLY A 659 -7.73 -28.78 -36.82
CA GLY A 659 -7.91 -29.57 -38.03
C GLY A 659 -7.87 -31.06 -37.70
N PRO A 660 -8.41 -31.91 -38.58
CA PRO A 660 -8.56 -33.36 -38.34
C PRO A 660 -7.22 -34.10 -38.22
N SER A 661 -6.10 -33.47 -38.62
CA SER A 661 -4.75 -33.92 -38.28
C SER A 661 -3.73 -32.78 -38.41
N ALA A 662 -2.56 -32.92 -37.77
CA ALA A 662 -1.47 -31.95 -37.85
C ALA A 662 -0.93 -31.72 -39.29
N TYR A 663 -1.20 -32.66 -40.21
CA TYR A 663 -0.70 -32.69 -41.59
C TYR A 663 -1.69 -32.23 -42.65
N SER A 664 -3.00 -32.11 -42.37
CA SER A 664 -3.96 -31.61 -43.37
C SER A 664 -3.71 -30.13 -43.66
N GLN A 665 -3.06 -29.81 -44.79
CA GLN A 665 -2.83 -28.42 -45.21
C GLN A 665 -4.10 -27.76 -45.77
N ASN A 666 -5.12 -28.54 -46.15
CA ASN A 666 -6.27 -28.04 -46.90
C ASN A 666 -7.52 -27.77 -46.06
N ILE A 667 -7.55 -28.14 -44.77
CA ILE A 667 -8.65 -27.84 -43.85
C ILE A 667 -8.09 -27.53 -42.46
N LYS A 668 -7.38 -26.41 -42.35
CA LYS A 668 -7.02 -25.83 -41.05
C LYS A 668 -7.93 -24.63 -40.82
N LYS A 669 -8.80 -24.72 -39.83
CA LYS A 669 -9.63 -23.59 -39.40
C LYS A 669 -8.92 -22.90 -38.25
N ILE A 670 -8.74 -21.59 -38.39
CA ILE A 670 -8.16 -20.74 -37.37
C ILE A 670 -9.32 -20.24 -36.51
N TYR A 671 -9.27 -20.57 -35.23
CA TYR A 671 -10.24 -20.14 -34.23
C TYR A 671 -9.58 -19.11 -33.35
N CYS A 672 -9.89 -17.84 -33.58
CA CYS A 672 -9.39 -16.75 -32.75
C CYS A 672 -10.44 -16.36 -31.72
N VAL A 673 -10.07 -16.44 -30.46
CA VAL A 673 -10.79 -15.87 -29.32
C VAL A 673 -10.06 -14.61 -28.89
N ASN A 674 -10.83 -13.56 -28.60
CA ASN A 674 -10.28 -12.31 -28.13
C ASN A 674 -9.74 -12.53 -26.70
N ASP A 675 -8.53 -12.04 -26.45
CA ASP A 675 -7.71 -12.32 -25.26
C ASP A 675 -8.20 -11.59 -24.00
N LEU A 676 -9.49 -11.66 -23.74
CA LEU A 676 -10.09 -10.93 -22.64
C LEU A 676 -11.09 -11.74 -21.84
N TYR A 677 -11.80 -12.74 -22.39
CA TYR A 677 -12.99 -13.23 -21.70
C TYR A 677 -13.53 -14.58 -22.21
N THR A 678 -13.73 -15.56 -21.32
CA THR A 678 -15.08 -16.17 -21.26
C THR A 678 -15.88 -15.35 -20.26
N SER A 679 -16.35 -14.18 -20.69
CA SER A 679 -17.13 -13.28 -19.84
C SER A 679 -18.59 -13.63 -19.93
N ILE A 680 -19.23 -13.39 -18.81
CA ILE A 680 -20.67 -13.35 -18.58
C ILE A 680 -21.44 -12.55 -19.66
N ASN A 681 -20.75 -11.66 -20.40
CA ASN A 681 -21.34 -10.86 -21.47
C ASN A 681 -21.79 -11.70 -22.67
N VAL A 682 -21.16 -12.84 -22.95
CA VAL A 682 -21.56 -13.72 -24.05
C VAL A 682 -22.95 -14.31 -23.80
N CYS A 683 -23.18 -14.92 -22.63
CA CYS A 683 -24.49 -15.49 -22.30
C CYS A 683 -25.60 -14.43 -22.18
N ASN A 684 -25.25 -13.21 -21.77
CA ASN A 684 -26.20 -12.10 -21.65
C ASN A 684 -26.63 -11.53 -23.00
N GLN A 685 -25.74 -11.51 -23.98
CA GLN A 685 -26.04 -11.02 -25.33
C GLN A 685 -26.81 -12.04 -26.18
N THR A 686 -26.58 -13.34 -25.96
CA THR A 686 -27.20 -14.41 -26.74
C THR A 686 -28.63 -14.72 -26.32
N PHE A 687 -28.91 -14.80 -25.02
CA PHE A 687 -30.23 -15.23 -24.53
C PHE A 687 -30.99 -14.05 -23.94
N ASN A 688 -31.62 -13.21 -24.76
CA ASN A 688 -32.12 -11.93 -24.27
C ASN A 688 -33.14 -12.01 -23.12
N ASN A 689 -33.86 -13.13 -22.90
CA ASN A 689 -34.84 -13.25 -21.80
C ASN A 689 -35.02 -14.65 -21.18
N ASP A 690 -34.32 -15.71 -21.62
CA ASP A 690 -34.51 -17.06 -21.04
C ASP A 690 -33.49 -17.35 -19.93
N LYS A 691 -34.00 -17.44 -18.70
CA LYS A 691 -33.19 -17.50 -17.48
C LYS A 691 -32.51 -18.86 -17.29
N SER A 692 -33.08 -19.93 -17.86
CA SER A 692 -32.54 -21.29 -17.80
C SER A 692 -31.29 -21.42 -18.67
N ASP A 693 -31.36 -20.95 -19.91
CA ASP A 693 -30.28 -21.07 -20.89
C ASP A 693 -29.08 -20.18 -20.55
N LYS A 694 -29.33 -19.02 -19.94
CA LYS A 694 -28.26 -18.18 -19.35
C LYS A 694 -27.51 -18.92 -18.25
N ASN A 695 -28.23 -19.57 -17.33
CA ASN A 695 -27.62 -20.31 -16.23
C ASN A 695 -26.80 -21.49 -16.74
N GLU A 696 -27.29 -22.23 -17.73
CA GLU A 696 -26.52 -23.32 -18.35
C GLU A 696 -25.25 -22.81 -19.06
N CYS A 697 -25.35 -21.68 -19.78
CA CYS A 697 -24.22 -21.01 -20.40
C CYS A 697 -23.17 -20.53 -19.37
N TYR A 698 -23.62 -19.99 -18.23
CA TYR A 698 -22.72 -19.59 -17.14
C TYR A 698 -22.02 -20.76 -16.47
N GLN A 699 -22.74 -21.85 -16.19
CA GLN A 699 -22.15 -23.05 -15.60
C GLN A 699 -21.08 -23.64 -16.52
N LYS A 700 -21.31 -23.68 -17.83
CA LYS A 700 -20.31 -24.14 -18.83
C LYS A 700 -19.06 -23.25 -18.87
N ILE A 701 -19.21 -21.93 -18.77
CA ILE A 701 -18.06 -21.00 -18.69
C ILE A 701 -17.23 -21.23 -17.42
N VAL A 702 -17.88 -21.47 -16.28
CA VAL A 702 -17.20 -21.77 -15.01
C VAL A 702 -16.48 -23.11 -15.06
N GLU A 703 -17.09 -24.14 -15.66
CA GLU A 703 -16.44 -25.45 -15.90
C GLU A 703 -15.20 -25.33 -16.79
N MET A 704 -15.26 -24.49 -17.83
CA MET A 704 -14.11 -24.20 -18.70
C MET A 704 -12.97 -23.50 -17.93
N ASN A 705 -13.29 -22.50 -17.12
CA ASN A 705 -12.28 -21.80 -16.30
C ASN A 705 -11.62 -22.71 -15.26
N ASN A 706 -12.42 -23.57 -14.61
CA ASN A 706 -11.90 -24.55 -13.65
C ASN A 706 -11.03 -25.62 -14.32
N SER A 707 -11.36 -26.01 -15.55
CA SER A 707 -10.56 -26.95 -16.34
C SER A 707 -9.25 -26.32 -16.81
N SER A 708 -9.27 -25.06 -17.26
CA SER A 708 -8.07 -24.29 -17.61
C SER A 708 -7.15 -24.05 -16.41
N LYS A 709 -7.69 -23.77 -15.23
CA LYS A 709 -6.92 -23.62 -13.98
C LYS A 709 -6.29 -24.96 -13.54
N LYS A 710 -7.03 -26.07 -13.59
CA LYS A 710 -6.48 -27.42 -13.33
C LYS A 710 -5.35 -27.79 -14.31
N ILE A 711 -5.47 -27.41 -15.58
CA ILE A 711 -4.44 -27.61 -16.60
C ILE A 711 -3.18 -26.79 -16.25
N PHE A 712 -3.33 -25.54 -15.81
CA PHE A 712 -2.23 -24.69 -15.36
C PHE A 712 -1.53 -25.27 -14.11
N ASP A 713 -2.29 -25.71 -13.12
CA ASP A 713 -1.77 -26.30 -11.88
C ASP A 713 -1.04 -27.64 -12.12
N LEU A 714 -1.51 -28.47 -13.07
CA LEU A 714 -0.87 -29.73 -13.47
C LEU A 714 0.45 -29.51 -14.26
N ILE A 715 0.56 -28.40 -15.00
CA ILE A 715 1.80 -28.01 -15.69
C ILE A 715 2.87 -27.56 -14.68
N GLN A 716 2.48 -26.86 -13.60
CA GLN A 716 3.38 -26.49 -12.51
C GLN A 716 3.86 -27.71 -11.71
N MET A 717 3.00 -28.71 -11.50
CA MET A 717 3.38 -29.95 -10.80
C MET A 717 4.37 -30.85 -11.56
N ASN A 718 4.39 -30.80 -12.90
CA ASN A 718 5.31 -31.60 -13.71
C ASN A 718 6.66 -30.92 -14.01
N ASN A 719 6.83 -29.66 -13.60
CA ASN A 719 8.06 -28.88 -13.77
C ASN A 719 8.90 -28.76 -12.48
N ASN A 720 8.60 -29.56 -11.44
CA ASN A 720 9.44 -29.76 -10.25
C ASN A 720 10.22 -31.07 -10.31
#